data_AF-A0A7C3ITM7-F1
#
_entry.id   AF-A0A7C3ITM7-F1
#
_cell.length_a   1.000
_cell.length_b   1.000
_cell.length_c   1.000
_cell.angle_alpha   90.00
_cell.angle_beta   90.00
_cell.angle_gamma   90.00
#
_symmetry.space_group_name_H-M   'P 1'
#
loop_
_entity.id
_entity.type
_entity.pdbx_description
1 polymer ?
#
loop_
_entity_poly.entity_id
_entity_poly.type
_entity_poly.pdbx_seq_one_letter_code
_entity_poly.pdbx_strand_id
1 'polypeptide(L)'
;MTPHETILLFSPRLSTRISCLAFCFIFWAIFFYEYDAHSHLPLDQIVRAEHNATHPEQLKNSLEIAYQEALEKGLKNYAAYSHILIKKCYEAINNKNYETAIIFSTYAKKISPDLPAAAKAHAYAQWSQNKLRIHYFISGYWLGFVKQLTHLESISIIVATFIFSLLGAFFITFVFFCVLIVIKYAGNAHHDLSHQLPTLLPQTARRGWSLVLFLLPLFFQVSILWIFCYWALLLFAYQHRREQIITVCFFIFLAFIPWLLHTGCVFLISPQVKLVKALWSTNYDKWDGRQTEYIKGYTDVHPEDAEAYFSLGLIHKKEMDYQHAEFYYLKALAINPEHYAAHVNLGNIYYLTKRLDQAIDEYSKATSLQSARCVAYLNLSRAYLQKFMFTEGETAFMEARKRDRSLVEHFLATYGEHPNRQVIDETLSKVVILNKAFSAPYEHQILAIQLWDIIFSGLPFALGRTAAVILICCAIVLLKNNRFQNARSCVSCGKAFCKKCQRITTQGSFCRQCLNLIDNKDGLDPSLKEHKLQEVKNYLRRQIVLARFFALIFPGAAFLQKGYFFSGVLLIFGFALFFLNTVISGLGKETLWESMKPSLFKFDYIPFALLAVLGGMLIHQGLKIKNAHASASGDPYTMKSLRTKDIEG
;
A
#
# COMPACT_ATOMS: atom_id res chain seq x y z
N MET A 1 -29.72 -10.16 -3.95
CA MET A 1 -29.05 -9.98 -2.64
C MET A 1 -27.81 -9.16 -2.88
N THR A 2 -27.71 -8.00 -2.24
CA THR A 2 -26.51 -7.15 -2.37
C THR A 2 -25.37 -7.75 -1.53
N PRO A 3 -24.08 -7.50 -1.84
CA PRO A 3 -22.96 -7.91 -0.99
C PRO A 3 -23.08 -7.40 0.46
N HIS A 4 -23.82 -6.31 0.64
CA HIS A 4 -24.19 -5.75 1.95
C HIS A 4 -24.92 -6.77 2.84
N GLU A 5 -25.76 -7.64 2.27
CA GLU A 5 -26.52 -8.65 3.00
C GLU A 5 -25.69 -9.92 3.25
N THR A 6 -24.75 -10.25 2.36
CA THR A 6 -23.87 -11.43 2.50
C THR A 6 -22.76 -11.20 3.54
N ILE A 7 -22.28 -9.96 3.67
CA ILE A 7 -21.26 -9.58 4.68
C ILE A 7 -21.86 -9.59 6.11
N LEU A 8 -23.17 -9.35 6.26
CA LEU A 8 -23.88 -9.41 7.54
C LEU A 8 -24.15 -10.85 8.04
N LEU A 9 -23.98 -11.87 7.19
CA LEU A 9 -24.27 -13.27 7.54
C LEU A 9 -23.12 -14.03 8.21
N PHE A 10 -21.94 -13.42 8.36
CA PHE A 10 -20.86 -14.01 9.18
C PHE A 10 -21.16 -13.83 10.67
N SER A 11 -21.94 -14.79 11.21
CA SER A 11 -22.21 -14.87 12.65
C SER A 11 -20.90 -14.96 13.47
N PRO A 12 -20.83 -14.35 14.66
CA PRO A 12 -19.61 -14.27 15.48
C PRO A 12 -19.11 -15.62 16.02
N ARG A 13 -19.82 -16.74 15.79
CA ARG A 13 -19.44 -18.08 16.28
C ARG A 13 -18.56 -18.89 15.33
N LEU A 14 -18.38 -18.47 14.08
CA LEU A 14 -17.51 -19.19 13.11
C LEU A 14 -16.11 -18.59 12.93
N SER A 15 -15.76 -17.52 13.65
CA SER A 15 -14.56 -16.70 13.40
C SER A 15 -13.23 -17.31 13.87
N THR A 16 -13.25 -18.36 14.67
CA THR A 16 -12.01 -18.89 15.31
C THR A 16 -11.26 -19.93 14.48
N ARG A 17 -11.83 -20.47 13.38
CA ARG A 17 -11.17 -21.55 12.60
C ARG A 17 -10.80 -21.21 11.15
N ILE A 18 -11.17 -20.03 10.63
CA ILE A 18 -11.00 -19.69 9.21
C ILE A 18 -10.30 -18.33 9.07
N SER A 19 -9.42 -17.94 9.99
CA SER A 19 -8.89 -16.56 10.05
C SER A 19 -8.00 -16.19 8.84
N CYS A 20 -7.18 -17.12 8.33
CA CYS A 20 -6.33 -16.84 7.15
C CYS A 20 -7.09 -16.97 5.82
N LEU A 21 -8.00 -17.94 5.70
CA LEU A 21 -8.82 -18.12 4.49
C LEU A 21 -9.88 -17.02 4.37
N ALA A 22 -10.45 -16.55 5.48
CA ALA A 22 -11.36 -15.40 5.51
C ALA A 22 -10.63 -14.10 5.17
N PHE A 23 -9.35 -13.93 5.54
CA PHE A 23 -8.56 -12.78 5.12
C PHE A 23 -8.39 -12.75 3.60
N CYS A 24 -8.10 -13.89 2.96
CA CYS A 24 -8.08 -14.00 1.50
C CYS A 24 -9.48 -13.86 0.88
N PHE A 25 -10.55 -14.36 1.52
CA PHE A 25 -11.92 -14.28 1.02
C PHE A 25 -12.54 -12.89 1.13
N ILE A 26 -12.22 -12.13 2.18
CA ILE A 26 -12.64 -10.73 2.35
C ILE A 26 -11.87 -9.85 1.36
N PHE A 27 -10.56 -10.09 1.18
CA PHE A 27 -9.81 -9.47 0.08
C PHE A 27 -10.45 -9.82 -1.28
N TRP A 28 -10.77 -11.10 -1.50
CA TRP A 28 -11.40 -11.58 -2.73
C TRP A 28 -12.78 -10.94 -2.98
N ALA A 29 -13.64 -10.83 -1.96
CA ALA A 29 -14.97 -10.22 -2.07
C ALA A 29 -14.94 -8.69 -2.25
N ILE A 30 -13.96 -7.99 -1.66
CA ILE A 30 -13.77 -6.54 -1.84
C ILE A 30 -13.24 -6.20 -3.25
N PHE A 31 -12.46 -7.11 -3.85
CA PHE A 31 -11.99 -6.99 -5.23
C PHE A 31 -13.07 -7.34 -6.27
N PHE A 32 -14.10 -8.11 -5.89
CA PHE A 32 -15.18 -8.58 -6.78
C PHE A 32 -16.50 -7.80 -6.60
N TYR A 33 -16.43 -6.47 -6.52
CA TYR A 33 -17.60 -5.66 -6.83
C TYR A 33 -17.68 -5.50 -8.35
N GLU A 34 -18.71 -6.11 -8.95
CA GLU A 34 -18.99 -6.13 -10.39
C GLU A 34 -18.69 -4.79 -11.06
N TYR A 35 -17.75 -4.85 -12.01
CA TYR A 35 -17.64 -3.85 -13.07
C TYR A 35 -18.88 -4.05 -13.94
N ASP A 36 -19.97 -3.42 -13.52
CA ASP A 36 -21.28 -3.47 -14.15
C ASP A 36 -21.20 -2.76 -15.51
N ALA A 37 -20.66 -3.49 -16.50
CA ALA A 37 -20.41 -3.08 -17.87
C ALA A 37 -21.72 -3.07 -18.67
N HIS A 38 -22.68 -2.29 -18.22
CA HIS A 38 -23.91 -2.05 -18.95
C HIS A 38 -24.02 -0.56 -19.26
N SER A 39 -23.20 -0.11 -20.22
CA SER A 39 -23.32 1.22 -20.81
C SER A 39 -24.18 1.14 -22.07
N HIS A 40 -25.42 1.60 -21.97
CA HIS A 40 -26.30 1.82 -23.12
C HIS A 40 -25.86 3.10 -23.89
N LEU A 41 -25.05 2.90 -24.93
CA LEU A 41 -24.72 3.77 -26.08
C LEU A 41 -23.85 2.88 -27.01
N PRO A 42 -23.69 3.15 -28.31
CA PRO A 42 -23.58 2.15 -29.37
C PRO A 42 -22.19 1.51 -29.49
N LEU A 43 -21.66 0.96 -28.39
CA LEU A 43 -20.47 0.11 -28.37
C LEU A 43 -20.62 -1.00 -29.41
N ASP A 44 -21.84 -1.53 -29.54
CA ASP A 44 -22.20 -2.53 -30.55
C ASP A 44 -22.04 -2.05 -32.00
N GLN A 45 -22.41 -0.82 -32.36
CA GLN A 45 -22.30 -0.35 -33.75
C GLN A 45 -20.86 0.00 -34.09
N ILE A 46 -20.13 0.61 -33.15
CA ILE A 46 -18.72 0.95 -33.32
C ILE A 46 -17.87 -0.33 -33.38
N VAL A 47 -18.10 -1.29 -32.48
CA VAL A 47 -17.42 -2.60 -32.49
C VAL A 47 -17.75 -3.40 -33.75
N ARG A 48 -18.99 -3.33 -34.27
CA ARG A 48 -19.38 -3.95 -35.56
C ARG A 48 -18.72 -3.28 -36.77
N ALA A 49 -18.69 -1.95 -36.82
CA ALA A 49 -18.01 -1.21 -37.89
C ALA A 49 -16.49 -1.46 -37.89
N GLU A 50 -15.88 -1.60 -36.72
CA GLU A 50 -14.48 -2.00 -36.55
C GLU A 50 -14.22 -3.46 -36.95
N HIS A 51 -15.16 -4.38 -36.65
CA HIS A 51 -15.03 -5.80 -37.01
C HIS A 51 -15.10 -6.03 -38.52
N ASN A 52 -15.83 -5.18 -39.24
CA ASN A 52 -15.99 -5.23 -40.69
C ASN A 52 -14.87 -4.52 -41.46
N ALA A 53 -13.95 -3.80 -40.79
CA ALA A 53 -12.86 -3.10 -41.44
C ALA A 53 -11.78 -4.10 -41.90
N THR A 54 -11.65 -4.30 -43.20
CA THR A 54 -10.66 -5.21 -43.81
C THR A 54 -9.30 -4.54 -44.03
N HIS A 55 -9.27 -3.20 -44.11
CA HIS A 55 -8.06 -2.41 -44.34
C HIS A 55 -7.74 -1.42 -43.20
N PRO A 56 -6.44 -1.16 -42.90
CA PRO A 56 -6.00 -0.24 -41.85
C PRO A 56 -6.57 1.18 -41.96
N GLU A 57 -6.71 1.72 -43.18
CA GLU A 57 -7.27 3.06 -43.41
C GLU A 57 -8.77 3.13 -43.09
N GLN A 58 -9.54 2.08 -43.42
CA GLN A 58 -10.96 2.03 -43.05
C GLN A 58 -11.14 1.97 -41.54
N LEU A 59 -10.30 1.20 -40.84
CA LEU A 59 -10.27 1.14 -39.39
C LEU A 59 -9.90 2.48 -38.75
N LYS A 60 -8.92 3.19 -39.32
CA LYS A 60 -8.52 4.51 -38.84
C LYS A 60 -9.67 5.51 -38.98
N ASN A 61 -10.37 5.50 -40.12
CA ASN A 61 -11.50 6.38 -40.36
C ASN A 61 -12.65 6.10 -39.39
N SER A 62 -13.00 4.83 -39.11
CA SER A 62 -14.05 4.49 -38.16
C SER A 62 -13.70 4.90 -36.72
N LEU A 63 -12.45 4.69 -36.30
CA LEU A 63 -11.97 5.12 -34.99
C LEU A 63 -11.87 6.64 -34.85
N GLU A 64 -11.54 7.35 -35.93
CA GLU A 64 -11.55 8.81 -35.94
C GLU A 64 -12.96 9.36 -35.77
N ILE A 65 -13.98 8.78 -36.44
CA ILE A 65 -15.38 9.16 -36.25
C ILE A 65 -15.78 8.97 -34.77
N ALA A 66 -15.45 7.83 -34.17
CA ALA A 66 -15.74 7.58 -32.76
C ALA A 66 -15.03 8.55 -31.82
N TYR A 67 -13.80 8.95 -32.14
CA TYR A 67 -13.05 9.97 -31.39
C TYR A 67 -13.71 11.35 -31.50
N GLN A 68 -14.13 11.76 -32.71
CA GLN A 68 -14.83 13.04 -32.91
C GLN A 68 -16.17 13.07 -32.17
N GLU A 69 -16.94 11.98 -32.20
CA GLU A 69 -18.19 11.86 -31.42
C GLU A 69 -17.94 12.00 -29.91
N ALA A 70 -16.82 11.45 -29.42
CA ALA A 70 -16.44 11.60 -28.01
C ALA A 70 -16.14 13.07 -27.66
N LEU A 71 -15.43 13.78 -28.53
CA LEU A 71 -15.15 15.22 -28.37
C LEU A 71 -16.42 16.07 -28.41
N GLU A 72 -17.37 15.74 -29.30
CA GLU A 72 -18.66 16.44 -29.39
C GLU A 72 -19.50 16.25 -28.12
N LYS A 73 -19.42 15.07 -27.50
CA LYS A 73 -20.04 14.81 -26.18
C LYS A 73 -19.29 15.46 -25.00
N GLY A 74 -18.18 16.16 -25.26
CA GLY A 74 -17.35 16.77 -24.21
C GLY A 74 -16.69 15.74 -23.29
N LEU A 75 -16.41 14.53 -23.81
CA LEU A 75 -15.79 13.47 -23.03
C LEU A 75 -14.28 13.68 -22.96
N LYS A 76 -13.74 13.73 -21.74
CA LYS A 76 -12.30 13.77 -21.51
C LYS A 76 -11.67 12.38 -21.62
N ASN A 77 -12.34 11.38 -21.08
CA ASN A 77 -11.98 9.98 -21.21
C ASN A 77 -13.23 9.16 -21.50
N TYR A 78 -13.04 8.02 -22.15
CA TYR A 78 -14.06 6.99 -22.30
C TYR A 78 -13.41 5.64 -22.02
N ALA A 79 -13.16 5.37 -20.74
CA ALA A 79 -12.28 4.29 -20.30
C ALA A 79 -12.75 2.91 -20.78
N ALA A 80 -14.07 2.64 -20.71
CA ALA A 80 -14.66 1.39 -21.16
C ALA A 80 -14.34 1.09 -22.64
N TYR A 81 -14.44 2.09 -23.51
CA TYR A 81 -14.14 1.93 -24.92
C TYR A 81 -12.62 1.80 -25.17
N SER A 82 -11.80 2.60 -24.49
CA SER A 82 -10.34 2.47 -24.56
C SER A 82 -9.85 1.09 -24.09
N HIS A 83 -10.47 0.48 -23.07
CA HIS A 83 -10.16 -0.88 -22.63
C HIS A 83 -10.45 -1.94 -23.71
N ILE A 84 -11.53 -1.78 -24.46
CA ILE A 84 -11.84 -2.66 -25.61
C ILE A 84 -10.77 -2.51 -26.69
N LEU A 85 -10.39 -1.27 -27.03
CA LEU A 85 -9.32 -1.01 -28.00
C LEU A 85 -7.97 -1.58 -27.54
N ILE A 86 -7.66 -1.48 -26.24
CA ILE A 86 -6.46 -2.09 -25.66
C ILE A 86 -6.50 -3.62 -25.81
N LYS A 87 -7.65 -4.26 -25.55
CA LYS A 87 -7.82 -5.70 -25.73
C LYS A 87 -7.57 -6.11 -27.19
N LYS A 88 -8.21 -5.42 -28.14
CA LYS A 88 -8.01 -5.64 -29.59
C LYS A 88 -6.57 -5.40 -30.02
N CYS A 89 -5.89 -4.40 -29.46
CA CYS A 89 -4.47 -4.16 -29.67
C CYS A 89 -3.63 -5.39 -29.29
N TYR A 90 -3.87 -5.99 -28.13
CA TYR A 90 -3.13 -7.18 -27.72
C TYR A 90 -3.45 -8.42 -28.57
N GLU A 91 -4.71 -8.59 -29.01
CA GLU A 91 -5.09 -9.65 -29.95
C GLU A 91 -4.37 -9.49 -31.29
N ALA A 92 -4.29 -8.27 -31.82
CA ALA A 92 -3.55 -7.97 -33.05
C ALA A 92 -2.04 -8.24 -32.92
N ILE A 93 -1.43 -7.94 -31.76
CA ILE A 93 -0.02 -8.27 -31.49
C ILE A 93 0.20 -9.78 -31.48
N ASN A 94 -0.70 -10.55 -30.85
CA ASN A 94 -0.63 -12.00 -30.83
C ASN A 94 -0.72 -12.60 -32.24
N ASN A 95 -1.53 -11.99 -33.10
CA ASN A 95 -1.67 -12.34 -34.51
C ASN A 95 -0.55 -11.78 -35.41
N LYS A 96 0.49 -11.15 -34.83
CA LYS A 96 1.60 -10.47 -35.53
C LYS A 96 1.17 -9.34 -36.48
N ASN A 97 -0.05 -8.82 -36.34
CA ASN A 97 -0.55 -7.68 -37.09
C ASN A 97 -0.24 -6.38 -36.31
N TYR A 98 1.03 -5.95 -36.37
CA TYR A 98 1.50 -4.83 -35.54
C TYR A 98 0.97 -3.46 -35.99
N GLU A 99 0.64 -3.30 -37.27
CA GLU A 99 0.11 -2.04 -37.80
C GLU A 99 -1.26 -1.73 -37.20
N THR A 100 -2.17 -2.71 -37.23
CA THR A 100 -3.50 -2.58 -36.59
C THR A 100 -3.41 -2.42 -35.08
N ALA A 101 -2.46 -3.12 -34.41
CA ALA A 101 -2.22 -2.93 -32.98
C ALA A 101 -1.81 -1.50 -32.62
N ILE A 102 -0.96 -0.87 -33.44
CA ILE A 102 -0.56 0.52 -33.26
C ILE A 102 -1.76 1.45 -33.45
N ILE A 103 -2.63 1.19 -34.44
CA ILE A 103 -3.85 1.97 -34.65
C ILE A 103 -4.76 1.89 -33.41
N PHE A 104 -5.11 0.68 -32.96
CA PHE A 104 -5.97 0.49 -31.78
C PHE A 104 -5.41 1.18 -30.53
N SER A 105 -4.12 1.00 -30.24
CA SER A 105 -3.50 1.61 -29.07
C SER A 105 -3.37 3.14 -29.19
N THR A 106 -3.19 3.69 -30.39
CA THR A 106 -3.15 5.13 -30.63
C THR A 106 -4.51 5.76 -30.32
N TYR A 107 -5.60 5.16 -30.82
CA TYR A 107 -6.95 5.65 -30.54
C TYR A 107 -7.37 5.42 -29.10
N ALA A 108 -6.98 4.31 -28.47
CA ALA A 108 -7.20 4.10 -27.04
C ALA A 108 -6.59 5.24 -26.20
N LYS A 109 -5.38 5.68 -26.56
CA LYS A 109 -4.66 6.79 -25.91
C LYS A 109 -5.26 8.16 -26.26
N LYS A 110 -5.72 8.37 -27.49
CA LYS A 110 -6.40 9.63 -27.89
C LYS A 110 -7.73 9.81 -27.14
N ILE A 111 -8.52 8.75 -27.07
CA ILE A 111 -9.87 8.76 -26.47
C ILE A 111 -9.81 8.83 -24.95
N SER A 112 -8.83 8.17 -24.32
CA SER A 112 -8.63 8.22 -22.88
C SER A 112 -7.17 8.54 -22.54
N PRO A 113 -6.76 9.82 -22.67
CA PRO A 113 -5.38 10.23 -22.43
C PRO A 113 -4.94 10.12 -20.98
N ASP A 114 -5.89 10.09 -20.03
CA ASP A 114 -5.59 9.89 -18.61
C ASP A 114 -5.55 8.42 -18.19
N LEU A 115 -5.97 7.50 -19.07
CA LEU A 115 -5.99 6.06 -18.78
C LEU A 115 -4.55 5.48 -18.80
N PRO A 116 -4.02 4.99 -17.67
CA PRO A 116 -2.65 4.48 -17.59
C PRO A 116 -2.38 3.31 -18.54
N ALA A 117 -3.38 2.45 -18.70
CA ALA A 117 -3.31 1.26 -19.56
C ALA A 117 -3.14 1.62 -21.04
N ALA A 118 -3.73 2.73 -21.51
CA ALA A 118 -3.66 3.14 -22.90
C ALA A 118 -2.24 3.55 -23.30
N ALA A 119 -1.55 4.31 -22.44
CA ALA A 119 -0.15 4.68 -22.65
C ALA A 119 0.78 3.46 -22.69
N LYS A 120 0.60 2.51 -21.77
CA LYS A 120 1.39 1.26 -21.71
C LYS A 120 1.13 0.37 -22.93
N ALA A 121 -0.14 0.20 -23.31
CA ALA A 121 -0.50 -0.60 -24.49
C ALA A 121 0.11 -0.03 -25.77
N HIS A 122 0.11 1.29 -25.94
CA HIS A 122 0.74 1.95 -27.08
C HIS A 122 2.26 1.75 -27.12
N ALA A 123 2.92 1.90 -25.98
CA ALA A 123 4.36 1.64 -25.83
C ALA A 123 4.70 0.18 -26.20
N TYR A 124 3.87 -0.75 -25.74
CA TYR A 124 4.03 -2.18 -26.00
C TYR A 124 3.78 -2.54 -27.47
N ALA A 125 2.79 -1.93 -28.13
CA ALA A 125 2.53 -2.12 -29.56
C ALA A 125 3.72 -1.67 -30.42
N GLN A 126 4.27 -0.49 -30.14
CA GLN A 126 5.47 0.04 -30.83
C GLN A 126 6.70 -0.86 -30.64
N TRP A 127 6.91 -1.35 -29.42
CA TRP A 127 8.01 -2.27 -29.11
C TRP A 127 7.82 -3.65 -29.75
N SER A 128 6.57 -4.10 -29.92
CA SER A 128 6.26 -5.37 -30.57
C SER A 128 6.53 -5.32 -32.07
N GLN A 129 6.28 -4.17 -32.72
CA GLN A 129 6.63 -3.94 -34.12
C GLN A 129 8.15 -3.92 -34.34
N ASN A 130 8.90 -3.20 -33.51
CA ASN A 130 10.36 -3.09 -33.64
C ASN A 130 11.04 -2.99 -32.28
N LYS A 131 11.83 -4.02 -31.93
CA LYS A 131 12.55 -4.10 -30.64
C LYS A 131 13.62 -3.02 -30.46
N LEU A 132 14.09 -2.39 -31.54
CA LEU A 132 15.04 -1.26 -31.48
C LEU A 132 14.39 0.04 -30.94
N ARG A 133 13.06 0.13 -30.91
CA ARG A 133 12.30 1.26 -30.37
C ARG A 133 12.19 1.22 -28.83
N ILE A 134 13.25 0.82 -28.13
CA ILE A 134 13.24 0.67 -26.67
C ILE A 134 12.95 1.98 -25.92
N HIS A 135 13.36 3.13 -26.47
CA HIS A 135 13.07 4.42 -25.86
C HIS A 135 11.56 4.74 -25.84
N TYR A 136 10.78 4.33 -26.86
CA TYR A 136 9.31 4.43 -26.85
C TYR A 136 8.69 3.51 -25.80
N PHE A 137 9.25 2.31 -25.62
CA PHE A 137 8.83 1.40 -24.56
C PHE A 137 9.03 2.02 -23.18
N ILE A 138 10.25 2.47 -22.86
CA ILE A 138 10.60 3.06 -21.56
C ILE A 138 9.77 4.32 -21.30
N SER A 139 9.74 5.26 -22.24
CA SER A 139 9.00 6.52 -22.08
C SER A 139 7.49 6.32 -21.98
N GLY A 140 6.91 5.40 -22.75
CA GLY A 140 5.48 5.11 -22.69
C GLY A 140 5.06 4.36 -21.42
N TYR A 141 5.90 3.44 -20.91
CA TYR A 141 5.69 2.81 -19.61
C TYR A 141 5.86 3.81 -18.45
N TRP A 142 6.84 4.71 -18.56
CA TRP A 142 7.01 5.81 -17.60
C TRP A 142 5.79 6.73 -17.59
N LEU A 143 5.30 7.15 -18.77
CA LEU A 143 4.07 7.93 -18.88
C LEU A 143 2.89 7.19 -18.26
N GLY A 144 2.74 5.90 -18.57
CA GLY A 144 1.70 5.06 -17.97
C GLY A 144 1.81 4.97 -16.44
N PHE A 145 3.03 4.88 -15.90
CA PHE A 145 3.26 4.92 -14.45
C PHE A 145 2.91 6.28 -13.84
N VAL A 146 3.33 7.38 -14.44
CA VAL A 146 2.95 8.74 -14.00
C VAL A 146 1.43 8.91 -14.01
N LYS A 147 0.75 8.47 -15.08
CA LYS A 147 -0.71 8.49 -15.15
C LYS A 147 -1.35 7.63 -14.07
N GLN A 148 -0.78 6.46 -13.75
CA GLN A 148 -1.24 5.58 -12.67
C GLN A 148 -1.20 6.26 -11.30
N LEU A 149 -0.20 7.10 -11.04
CA LEU A 149 -0.13 7.89 -9.81
C LEU A 149 -1.18 9.01 -9.74
N THR A 150 -1.73 9.42 -10.88
CA THR A 150 -2.78 10.46 -10.95
C THR A 150 -4.20 9.91 -11.12
N HIS A 151 -4.33 8.60 -11.34
CA HIS A 151 -5.62 7.91 -11.50
C HIS A 151 -6.11 7.44 -10.13
N LEU A 152 -7.28 7.93 -9.70
CA LEU A 152 -7.75 7.80 -8.31
C LEU A 152 -7.81 6.34 -7.84
N GLU A 153 -8.41 5.46 -8.62
CA GLU A 153 -8.52 4.04 -8.26
C GLU A 153 -7.14 3.39 -8.11
N SER A 154 -6.22 3.72 -9.01
CA SER A 154 -4.90 3.09 -9.03
C SER A 154 -4.04 3.54 -7.86
N ILE A 155 -3.99 4.84 -7.56
CA ILE A 155 -3.23 5.35 -6.40
C ILE A 155 -3.82 4.82 -5.09
N SER A 156 -5.14 4.73 -4.99
CA SER A 156 -5.81 4.26 -3.79
C SER A 156 -5.49 2.78 -3.51
N ILE A 157 -5.51 1.93 -4.54
CA ILE A 157 -5.08 0.53 -4.44
C ILE A 157 -3.59 0.40 -4.08
N ILE A 158 -2.71 1.20 -4.70
CA ILE A 158 -1.27 1.18 -4.41
C ILE A 158 -1.02 1.55 -2.95
N VAL A 159 -1.62 2.65 -2.46
CA VAL A 159 -1.43 3.13 -1.09
C VAL A 159 -2.02 2.13 -0.09
N ALA A 160 -3.24 1.63 -0.31
CA ALA A 160 -3.83 0.59 0.54
C ALA A 160 -2.95 -0.66 0.60
N THR A 161 -2.51 -1.17 -0.56
CA THR A 161 -1.62 -2.35 -0.65
C THR A 161 -0.32 -2.13 0.12
N PHE A 162 0.27 -0.95 -0.01
CA PHE A 162 1.49 -0.60 0.72
C PHE A 162 1.26 -0.57 2.24
N ILE A 163 0.17 0.05 2.71
CA ILE A 163 -0.19 0.10 4.13
C ILE A 163 -0.44 -1.31 4.70
N PHE A 164 -1.21 -2.15 4.01
CA PHE A 164 -1.47 -3.51 4.47
C PHE A 164 -0.20 -4.39 4.42
N SER A 165 0.65 -4.21 3.41
CA SER A 165 1.96 -4.88 3.36
C SER A 165 2.88 -4.42 4.49
N LEU A 166 2.84 -3.14 4.86
CA LEU A 166 3.57 -2.58 5.99
C LEU A 166 3.13 -3.22 7.31
N LEU A 167 1.81 -3.31 7.53
CA LEU A 167 1.22 -3.95 8.71
C LEU A 167 1.57 -5.45 8.77
N GLY A 168 1.48 -6.16 7.64
CA GLY A 168 1.85 -7.57 7.55
C GLY A 168 3.34 -7.81 7.78
N ALA A 169 4.21 -6.98 7.19
CA ALA A 169 5.66 -7.08 7.36
C ALA A 169 6.05 -6.82 8.82
N PHE A 170 5.42 -5.83 9.44
CA PHE A 170 5.56 -5.57 10.86
C PHE A 170 5.16 -6.79 11.71
N PHE A 171 3.97 -7.36 11.46
CA PHE A 171 3.47 -8.51 12.21
C PHE A 171 4.41 -9.72 12.08
N ILE A 172 4.80 -10.08 10.86
CA ILE A 172 5.74 -11.18 10.61
C ILE A 172 7.06 -10.93 11.35
N THR A 173 7.61 -9.72 11.23
CA THR A 173 8.89 -9.38 11.88
C THR A 173 8.79 -9.43 13.40
N PHE A 174 7.68 -8.95 13.97
CA PHE A 174 7.42 -9.00 15.41
C PHE A 174 7.29 -10.44 15.92
N VAL A 175 6.54 -11.29 15.22
CA VAL A 175 6.38 -12.71 15.53
C VAL A 175 7.75 -13.41 15.53
N PHE A 176 8.54 -13.23 14.46
CA PHE A 176 9.87 -13.84 14.36
C PHE A 176 10.81 -13.37 15.47
N PHE A 177 10.80 -12.07 15.77
CA PHE A 177 11.57 -11.50 16.86
C PHE A 177 11.19 -12.12 18.22
N CYS A 178 9.89 -12.25 18.50
CA CYS A 178 9.40 -12.85 19.75
C CYS A 178 9.74 -14.34 19.84
N VAL A 179 9.61 -15.10 18.76
CA VAL A 179 10.01 -16.52 18.71
C VAL A 179 11.49 -16.68 19.07
N LEU A 180 12.36 -15.81 18.55
CA LEU A 180 13.80 -15.87 18.86
C LEU A 180 14.11 -15.48 20.32
N ILE A 181 13.41 -14.48 20.86
CA ILE A 181 13.51 -14.12 22.29
C ILE A 181 13.08 -15.30 23.16
N VAL A 182 11.97 -15.97 22.82
CA VAL A 182 11.50 -17.16 23.54
C VAL A 182 12.56 -18.26 23.51
N ILE A 183 13.11 -18.59 22.34
CA ILE A 183 14.17 -19.61 22.22
C ILE A 183 15.40 -19.26 23.05
N LYS A 184 15.78 -17.97 23.11
CA LYS A 184 16.98 -17.51 23.82
C LYS A 184 16.81 -17.43 25.33
N TYR A 185 15.65 -16.99 25.81
CA TYR A 185 15.46 -16.60 27.22
C TYR A 185 14.44 -17.41 28.01
N ALA A 186 13.64 -18.27 27.36
CA ALA A 186 12.64 -19.08 28.08
C ALA A 186 13.25 -19.91 29.20
N GLY A 187 14.46 -20.47 29.00
CA GLY A 187 15.17 -21.22 30.04
C GLY A 187 15.54 -20.38 31.27
N ASN A 188 15.93 -19.11 31.05
CA ASN A 188 16.28 -18.19 32.14
C ASN A 188 15.03 -17.77 32.91
N ALA A 189 13.97 -17.42 32.20
CA ALA A 189 12.69 -17.03 32.81
C ALA A 189 12.05 -18.20 33.57
N HIS A 190 12.04 -19.41 32.99
CA HIS A 190 11.53 -20.60 33.66
C HIS A 190 12.30 -20.92 34.95
N HIS A 191 13.63 -20.75 34.93
CA HIS A 191 14.48 -20.93 36.11
C HIS A 191 14.09 -19.94 37.22
N ASP A 192 14.07 -18.64 36.93
CA ASP A 192 13.75 -17.62 37.92
C ASP A 192 12.29 -17.70 38.43
N LEU A 193 11.31 -17.93 37.54
CA LEU A 193 9.91 -18.12 37.92
C LEU A 193 9.75 -19.28 38.91
N SER A 194 10.44 -20.40 38.69
CA SER A 194 10.40 -21.55 39.60
C SER A 194 10.96 -21.23 41.00
N HIS A 195 11.87 -20.26 41.10
CA HIS A 195 12.45 -19.80 42.36
C HIS A 195 11.68 -18.67 43.04
N GLN A 196 10.78 -17.99 42.32
CA GLN A 196 9.89 -16.97 42.89
C GLN A 196 8.62 -17.56 43.52
N LEU A 197 8.25 -18.80 43.14
CA LEU A 197 7.13 -19.51 43.75
C LEU A 197 7.41 -19.87 45.23
N PRO A 198 6.37 -19.89 46.09
CA PRO A 198 6.52 -20.16 47.52
C PRO A 198 7.31 -21.45 47.80
N THR A 199 8.20 -21.40 48.80
CA THR A 199 9.05 -22.54 49.20
C THR A 199 8.27 -23.71 49.77
N LEU A 200 6.99 -23.49 50.15
CA LEU A 200 6.03 -24.51 50.58
C LEU A 200 5.77 -25.57 49.49
N LEU A 201 5.98 -25.22 48.21
CA LEU A 201 5.76 -26.15 47.09
C LEU A 201 7.00 -27.02 46.82
N PRO A 202 6.82 -28.34 46.58
CA PRO A 202 7.92 -29.22 46.18
C PRO A 202 8.54 -28.73 44.86
N GLN A 203 9.82 -29.05 44.64
CA GLN A 203 10.58 -28.52 43.49
C GLN A 203 9.95 -28.91 42.13
N THR A 204 9.34 -30.09 42.05
CA THR A 204 8.59 -30.55 40.87
C THR A 204 7.36 -29.68 40.60
N ALA A 205 6.56 -29.40 41.63
CA ALA A 205 5.40 -28.51 41.53
C ALA A 205 5.80 -27.08 41.13
N ARG A 206 6.91 -26.54 41.68
CA ARG A 206 7.41 -25.21 41.29
C ARG A 206 7.83 -25.12 39.82
N ARG A 207 8.48 -26.17 39.29
CA ARG A 207 8.80 -26.25 37.86
C ARG A 207 7.55 -26.43 37.00
N GLY A 208 6.56 -27.20 37.47
CA GLY A 208 5.28 -27.34 36.79
C GLY A 208 4.54 -26.00 36.67
N TRP A 209 4.40 -25.29 37.79
CA TRP A 209 3.73 -23.99 37.82
C TRP A 209 4.47 -22.90 37.06
N SER A 210 5.81 -22.89 37.02
CA SER A 210 6.54 -21.93 36.20
C SER A 210 6.33 -22.18 34.69
N LEU A 211 6.12 -23.43 34.28
CA LEU A 211 5.75 -23.76 32.90
C LEU A 211 4.31 -23.34 32.58
N VAL A 212 3.37 -23.55 33.50
CA VAL A 212 1.98 -23.09 33.36
C VAL A 212 1.93 -21.57 33.21
N LEU A 213 2.65 -20.82 34.06
CA LEU A 213 2.73 -19.35 33.95
C LEU A 213 3.34 -18.91 32.63
N PHE A 214 4.37 -19.61 32.14
CA PHE A 214 4.99 -19.29 30.86
C PHE A 214 4.06 -19.51 29.66
N LEU A 215 3.23 -20.56 29.71
CA LEU A 215 2.27 -20.94 28.67
C LEU A 215 0.87 -20.35 28.89
N LEU A 216 0.69 -19.51 29.92
CA LEU A 216 -0.59 -18.94 30.34
C LEU A 216 -1.43 -18.39 29.17
N PRO A 217 -0.89 -17.61 28.22
CA PRO A 217 -1.69 -17.05 27.12
C PRO A 217 -2.29 -18.09 26.17
N LEU A 218 -1.73 -19.30 26.10
CA LEU A 218 -2.25 -20.37 25.22
C LEU A 218 -3.54 -20.99 25.75
N PHE A 219 -3.82 -20.86 27.04
CA PHE A 219 -5.04 -21.38 27.67
C PHE A 219 -6.23 -20.44 27.54
N PHE A 220 -5.97 -19.17 27.21
CA PHE A 220 -7.01 -18.19 26.94
C PHE A 220 -7.22 -18.09 25.42
N GLN A 221 -8.46 -17.89 24.97
CA GLN A 221 -8.79 -17.71 23.55
C GLN A 221 -8.37 -16.31 23.04
N VAL A 222 -7.13 -15.90 23.34
CA VAL A 222 -6.58 -14.60 22.96
C VAL A 222 -5.91 -14.71 21.60
N SER A 223 -5.88 -13.61 20.86
CA SER A 223 -5.27 -13.59 19.54
C SER A 223 -3.77 -13.93 19.57
N ILE A 224 -3.26 -14.42 18.45
CA ILE A 224 -1.85 -14.81 18.26
C ILE A 224 -0.90 -13.67 18.66
N LEU A 225 -1.27 -12.42 18.36
CA LEU A 225 -0.46 -11.25 18.67
C LEU A 225 -0.26 -11.06 20.18
N TRP A 226 -1.29 -11.28 21.00
CA TRP A 226 -1.22 -11.14 22.45
C TRP A 226 -0.33 -12.18 23.11
N ILE A 227 -0.28 -13.40 22.56
CA ILE A 227 0.66 -14.43 23.02
C ILE A 227 2.10 -13.91 22.88
N PHE A 228 2.41 -13.29 21.74
CA PHE A 228 3.74 -12.71 21.51
C PHE A 228 4.01 -11.45 22.34
N CYS A 229 3.02 -10.56 22.50
CA CYS A 229 3.16 -9.39 23.40
C CYS A 229 3.41 -9.83 24.85
N TYR A 230 2.71 -10.87 25.32
CA TYR A 230 2.93 -11.44 26.64
C TYR A 230 4.36 -11.98 26.79
N TRP A 231 4.84 -12.81 25.85
CA TRP A 231 6.21 -13.32 25.93
C TRP A 231 7.26 -12.23 25.78
N ALA A 232 7.05 -11.24 24.91
CA ALA A 232 7.94 -10.10 24.78
C ALA A 232 8.05 -9.32 26.10
N LEU A 233 6.93 -9.13 26.82
CA LEU A 233 6.89 -8.46 28.11
C LEU A 233 7.46 -9.31 29.25
N LEU A 234 7.07 -10.59 29.34
CA LEU A 234 7.57 -11.53 30.35
C LEU A 234 9.09 -11.70 30.26
N LEU A 235 9.62 -11.75 29.03
CA LEU A 235 11.05 -11.92 28.76
C LEU A 235 11.80 -10.59 28.69
N PHE A 236 11.11 -9.45 28.82
CA PHE A 236 11.67 -8.11 28.65
C PHE A 236 12.85 -7.83 29.59
N ALA A 237 12.76 -8.30 30.83
CA ALA A 237 13.84 -8.14 31.81
C ALA A 237 15.10 -8.96 31.46
N TYR A 238 14.99 -10.05 30.68
CA TYR A 238 16.13 -10.90 30.29
C TYR A 238 16.82 -10.44 29.00
N GLN A 239 16.13 -9.62 28.21
CA GLN A 239 16.63 -9.10 26.95
C GLN A 239 17.83 -8.16 27.14
N HIS A 240 18.71 -8.10 26.15
CA HIS A 240 19.75 -7.08 26.10
C HIS A 240 19.15 -5.68 25.83
N ARG A 241 19.86 -4.60 26.22
CA ARG A 241 19.39 -3.22 26.01
C ARG A 241 18.93 -2.93 24.57
N ARG A 242 19.62 -3.48 23.57
CA ARG A 242 19.24 -3.32 22.15
C ARG A 242 17.93 -4.03 21.80
N GLU A 243 17.72 -5.24 22.32
CA GLU A 243 16.48 -6.01 22.15
C GLU A 243 15.31 -5.33 22.88
N GLN A 244 15.55 -4.78 24.08
CA GLN A 244 14.55 -4.01 24.84
C GLN A 244 14.07 -2.78 24.05
N ILE A 245 15.00 -2.01 23.47
CA ILE A 245 14.66 -0.87 22.61
C ILE A 245 13.77 -1.34 21.46
N ILE A 246 14.14 -2.43 20.79
CA ILE A 246 13.36 -2.99 19.68
C ILE A 246 11.96 -3.42 20.16
N THR A 247 11.82 -4.10 21.30
CA THR A 247 10.53 -4.48 21.88
C THR A 247 9.65 -3.25 22.16
N VAL A 248 10.22 -2.18 22.72
CA VAL A 248 9.50 -0.92 22.94
C VAL A 248 9.07 -0.29 21.62
N CYS A 249 9.94 -0.27 20.59
CA CYS A 249 9.57 0.20 19.25
C CYS A 249 8.39 -0.60 18.66
N PHE A 250 8.36 -1.92 18.84
CA PHE A 250 7.23 -2.75 18.43
C PHE A 250 5.94 -2.36 19.18
N PHE A 251 5.99 -2.14 20.49
CA PHE A 251 4.82 -1.69 21.25
C PHE A 251 4.36 -0.28 20.86
N ILE A 252 5.28 0.63 20.56
CA ILE A 252 4.94 1.96 20.01
C ILE A 252 4.20 1.80 18.69
N PHE A 253 4.72 0.99 17.76
CA PHE A 253 4.05 0.76 16.48
C PHE A 253 2.67 0.10 16.66
N LEU A 254 2.49 -0.78 17.65
CA LEU A 254 1.19 -1.37 18.00
C LEU A 254 0.12 -0.28 18.25
N ALA A 255 0.51 0.85 18.86
CA ALA A 255 -0.38 1.99 19.09
C ALA A 255 -0.83 2.69 17.79
N PHE A 256 -0.03 2.60 16.73
CA PHE A 256 -0.35 3.18 15.42
C PHE A 256 -1.21 2.26 14.55
N ILE A 257 -1.31 0.96 14.87
CA ILE A 257 -2.07 -0.01 14.07
C ILE A 257 -3.53 0.42 13.84
N PRO A 258 -4.32 0.87 14.83
CA PRO A 258 -5.69 1.32 14.57
C PRO A 258 -5.77 2.43 13.53
N TRP A 259 -4.84 3.39 13.58
CA TRP A 259 -4.79 4.51 12.63
C TRP A 259 -4.35 4.06 11.23
N LEU A 260 -3.32 3.22 11.14
CA LEU A 260 -2.86 2.64 9.87
C LEU A 260 -3.95 1.79 9.23
N LEU A 261 -4.66 0.99 10.03
CA LEU A 261 -5.72 0.11 9.56
C LEU A 261 -6.90 0.93 9.02
N HIS A 262 -7.36 1.94 9.77
CA HIS A 262 -8.38 2.87 9.30
C HIS A 262 -7.95 3.54 7.99
N THR A 263 -6.74 4.09 7.94
CA THR A 263 -6.22 4.78 6.74
C THR A 263 -6.15 3.83 5.54
N GLY A 264 -5.67 2.59 5.74
CA GLY A 264 -5.65 1.56 4.70
C GLY A 264 -7.05 1.21 4.19
N CYS A 265 -8.04 1.11 5.09
CA CYS A 265 -9.44 0.88 4.70
C CYS A 265 -10.03 2.05 3.93
N VAL A 266 -9.70 3.29 4.31
CA VAL A 266 -10.14 4.47 3.57
C VAL A 266 -9.65 4.42 2.14
N PHE A 267 -8.36 4.21 1.89
CA PHE A 267 -7.85 4.09 0.53
C PHE A 267 -8.38 2.85 -0.21
N LEU A 268 -8.75 1.77 0.48
CA LEU A 268 -9.30 0.59 -0.16
C LEU A 268 -10.73 0.80 -0.66
N ILE A 269 -11.59 1.44 0.14
CA ILE A 269 -13.03 1.60 -0.13
C ILE A 269 -13.35 2.92 -0.82
N SER A 270 -12.58 3.99 -0.56
CA SER A 270 -12.84 5.35 -1.08
C SER A 270 -13.22 5.42 -2.56
N PRO A 271 -12.52 4.75 -3.50
CA PRO A 271 -12.90 4.77 -4.91
C PRO A 271 -14.22 4.05 -5.23
N GLN A 272 -14.65 3.13 -4.35
CA GLN A 272 -15.86 2.33 -4.50
C GLN A 272 -17.11 3.02 -3.93
N VAL A 273 -16.94 4.10 -3.14
CA VAL A 273 -18.05 4.90 -2.64
C VAL A 273 -18.86 5.44 -3.82
N LYS A 274 -20.17 5.16 -3.84
CA LYS A 274 -21.06 5.48 -4.98
C LYS A 274 -20.97 6.96 -5.39
N LEU A 275 -20.94 7.87 -4.42
CA LEU A 275 -20.78 9.30 -4.66
C LEU A 275 -19.45 9.62 -5.35
N VAL A 276 -18.35 9.10 -4.84
CA VAL A 276 -17.01 9.33 -5.40
C VAL A 276 -16.94 8.83 -6.83
N LYS A 277 -17.49 7.64 -7.09
CA LYS A 277 -17.58 7.07 -8.44
C LYS A 277 -18.42 7.93 -9.38
N ALA A 278 -19.58 8.41 -8.93
CA ALA A 278 -20.47 9.27 -9.73
C ALA A 278 -19.84 10.64 -10.03
N LEU A 279 -19.19 11.26 -9.03
CA LEU A 279 -18.47 12.52 -9.22
C LEU A 279 -17.25 12.33 -10.13
N TRP A 280 -16.52 11.23 -9.99
CA TRP A 280 -15.38 10.93 -10.84
C TRP A 280 -15.79 10.71 -12.29
N SER A 281 -16.82 9.88 -12.54
CA SER A 281 -17.28 9.58 -13.91
C SER A 281 -17.77 10.84 -14.61
N THR A 282 -18.59 11.66 -13.96
CA THR A 282 -19.17 12.89 -14.54
C THR A 282 -18.12 13.95 -14.87
N ASN A 283 -17.04 14.02 -14.09
CA ASN A 283 -15.97 14.98 -14.28
C ASN A 283 -14.87 14.49 -15.25
N TYR A 284 -14.49 13.21 -15.18
CA TYR A 284 -13.29 12.71 -15.85
C TYR A 284 -13.52 11.62 -16.89
N ASP A 285 -14.66 10.92 -16.87
CA ASP A 285 -14.96 9.79 -17.77
C ASP A 285 -16.31 9.99 -18.48
N LYS A 286 -16.82 8.94 -19.11
CA LYS A 286 -18.21 8.88 -19.55
C LYS A 286 -19.13 8.60 -18.37
N TRP A 287 -20.23 9.35 -18.28
CA TRP A 287 -21.29 9.10 -17.30
C TRP A 287 -22.52 8.41 -17.92
N ASP A 288 -23.40 7.92 -17.06
CA ASP A 288 -24.73 7.41 -17.41
C ASP A 288 -25.83 8.12 -16.61
N GLY A 289 -27.09 7.91 -16.99
CA GLY A 289 -28.24 8.52 -16.30
C GLY A 289 -28.38 8.07 -14.83
N ARG A 290 -27.89 6.86 -14.49
CA ARG A 290 -27.93 6.35 -13.10
C ARG A 290 -27.08 7.21 -12.17
N GLN A 291 -25.92 7.65 -12.64
CA GLN A 291 -25.02 8.51 -11.86
C GLN A 291 -25.62 9.91 -11.69
N THR A 292 -26.28 10.44 -12.72
CA THR A 292 -27.01 11.71 -12.63
C THR A 292 -28.14 11.63 -11.59
N GLU A 293 -28.96 10.58 -11.65
CA GLU A 293 -30.05 10.36 -10.70
C GLU A 293 -29.53 10.18 -9.27
N TYR A 294 -28.42 9.46 -9.10
CA TYR A 294 -27.76 9.30 -7.81
C TYR A 294 -27.28 10.65 -7.24
N ILE A 295 -26.59 11.47 -8.03
CA ILE A 295 -26.11 12.79 -7.56
C ILE A 295 -27.30 13.69 -7.22
N LYS A 296 -28.39 13.64 -8.00
CA LYS A 296 -29.62 14.37 -7.71
C LYS A 296 -30.24 13.96 -6.37
N GLY A 297 -30.44 12.66 -6.15
CA GLY A 297 -30.93 12.15 -4.87
C GLY A 297 -29.99 12.46 -3.70
N TYR A 298 -28.68 12.51 -3.94
CA TYR A 298 -27.70 12.92 -2.94
C TYR A 298 -27.88 14.41 -2.56
N THR A 299 -28.07 15.30 -3.53
CA THR A 299 -28.30 16.74 -3.26
C THR A 299 -29.61 17.02 -2.53
N ASP A 300 -30.61 16.12 -2.63
CA ASP A 300 -31.85 16.25 -1.86
C ASP A 300 -31.63 16.02 -0.35
N VAL A 301 -30.64 15.18 0.00
CA VAL A 301 -30.24 14.90 1.39
C VAL A 301 -29.14 15.85 1.88
N HIS A 302 -28.30 16.33 0.96
CA HIS A 302 -27.15 17.21 1.21
C HIS A 302 -27.25 18.51 0.40
N PRO A 303 -28.21 19.41 0.73
CA PRO A 303 -28.42 20.66 0.01
C PRO A 303 -27.27 21.68 0.15
N GLU A 304 -26.31 21.42 1.04
CA GLU A 304 -25.11 22.23 1.27
C GLU A 304 -23.90 21.83 0.41
N ASP A 305 -24.03 20.79 -0.43
CA ASP A 305 -22.91 20.30 -1.25
C ASP A 305 -22.81 21.02 -2.60
N ALA A 306 -21.98 22.06 -2.65
CA ALA A 306 -21.74 22.85 -3.86
C ALA A 306 -21.15 22.01 -5.02
N GLU A 307 -20.28 21.04 -4.73
CA GLU A 307 -19.61 20.23 -5.75
C GLU A 307 -20.56 19.24 -6.43
N ALA A 308 -21.54 18.73 -5.68
CA ALA A 308 -22.58 17.87 -6.23
C ALA A 308 -23.47 18.64 -7.21
N TYR A 309 -23.92 19.85 -6.85
CA TYR A 309 -24.64 20.74 -7.77
C TYR A 309 -23.80 21.13 -8.98
N PHE A 310 -22.52 21.47 -8.79
CA PHE A 310 -21.61 21.75 -9.89
C PHE A 310 -21.53 20.57 -10.88
N SER A 311 -21.46 19.33 -10.38
CA SER A 311 -21.38 18.14 -11.22
C SER A 311 -22.67 17.90 -12.01
N LEU A 312 -23.85 18.19 -11.42
CA LEU A 312 -25.12 18.19 -12.16
C LEU A 312 -25.12 19.25 -13.27
N GLY A 313 -24.65 20.47 -12.97
CA GLY A 313 -24.49 21.53 -13.97
C GLY A 313 -23.59 21.12 -15.13
N LEU A 314 -22.50 20.41 -14.85
CA LEU A 314 -21.58 19.88 -15.87
C LEU A 314 -22.25 18.84 -16.76
N ILE A 315 -23.05 17.93 -16.20
CA ILE A 315 -23.82 16.93 -16.95
C ILE A 315 -24.79 17.63 -17.91
N HIS A 316 -25.65 18.52 -17.39
CA HIS A 316 -26.63 19.23 -18.21
C HIS A 316 -25.95 20.09 -19.28
N LYS A 317 -24.80 20.71 -18.98
CA LYS A 317 -24.02 21.45 -19.97
C LYS A 317 -23.57 20.55 -21.12
N LYS A 318 -23.02 19.36 -20.82
CA LYS A 318 -22.54 18.43 -21.84
C LYS A 318 -23.69 17.87 -22.69
N GLU A 319 -24.87 17.72 -22.10
CA GLU A 319 -26.14 17.38 -22.76
C GLU A 319 -26.78 18.56 -23.51
N MET A 320 -26.16 19.75 -23.46
CA MET A 320 -26.65 21.01 -24.06
C MET A 320 -27.96 21.54 -23.48
N ASP A 321 -28.35 21.06 -22.30
CA ASP A 321 -29.46 21.58 -21.51
C ASP A 321 -28.99 22.79 -20.68
N TYR A 322 -28.85 23.92 -21.36
CA TYR A 322 -28.27 25.14 -20.78
C TYR A 322 -29.11 25.74 -19.65
N GLN A 323 -30.43 25.52 -19.64
CA GLN A 323 -31.31 26.04 -18.60
C GLN A 323 -31.05 25.35 -17.26
N HIS A 324 -31.03 24.02 -17.24
CA HIS A 324 -30.72 23.28 -16.03
C HIS A 324 -29.24 23.44 -15.64
N ALA A 325 -28.32 23.52 -16.61
CA ALA A 325 -26.92 23.79 -16.33
C ALA A 325 -26.74 25.13 -15.57
N GLU A 326 -27.36 26.21 -16.06
CA GLU A 326 -27.35 27.52 -15.39
C GLU A 326 -27.94 27.42 -13.98
N PHE A 327 -29.11 26.77 -13.82
CA PHE A 327 -29.75 26.58 -12.52
C PHE A 327 -28.81 25.91 -11.50
N TYR A 328 -28.18 24.79 -11.87
CA TYR A 328 -27.31 24.05 -10.96
C TYR A 328 -25.99 24.77 -10.66
N TYR A 329 -25.41 25.49 -11.63
CA TYR A 329 -24.23 26.32 -11.35
C TYR A 329 -24.56 27.49 -10.41
N LEU A 330 -25.71 28.14 -10.59
CA LEU A 330 -26.17 29.18 -9.66
C LEU A 330 -26.42 28.63 -8.26
N LYS A 331 -26.96 27.40 -8.12
CA LYS A 331 -27.07 26.71 -6.84
C LYS A 331 -25.70 26.46 -6.20
N ALA A 332 -24.73 25.96 -6.96
CA ALA A 332 -23.37 25.75 -6.47
C ALA A 332 -22.73 27.07 -5.99
N LEU A 333 -22.92 28.17 -6.74
CA LEU A 333 -22.40 29.49 -6.39
C LEU A 333 -23.14 30.15 -5.21
N ALA A 334 -24.42 29.85 -5.01
CA ALA A 334 -25.16 30.32 -3.84
C ALA A 334 -24.62 29.69 -2.53
N ILE A 335 -24.12 28.45 -2.61
CA ILE A 335 -23.51 27.74 -1.48
C ILE A 335 -22.05 28.14 -1.30
N ASN A 336 -21.29 28.20 -2.41
CA ASN A 336 -19.89 28.60 -2.42
C ASN A 336 -19.65 29.69 -3.48
N PRO A 337 -19.72 30.97 -3.09
CA PRO A 337 -19.50 32.10 -3.99
C PRO A 337 -18.09 32.21 -4.57
N GLU A 338 -17.11 31.46 -4.05
CA GLU A 338 -15.73 31.43 -4.56
C GLU A 338 -15.46 30.17 -5.39
N HIS A 339 -16.49 29.42 -5.81
CA HIS A 339 -16.33 28.18 -6.56
C HIS A 339 -15.85 28.45 -8.00
N TYR A 340 -14.52 28.54 -8.18
CA TYR A 340 -13.85 28.88 -9.43
C TYR A 340 -14.38 28.13 -10.67
N ALA A 341 -14.51 26.79 -10.59
CA ALA A 341 -14.99 26.01 -11.73
C ALA A 341 -16.44 26.33 -12.11
N ALA A 342 -17.26 26.75 -11.13
CA ALA A 342 -18.67 27.07 -11.36
C ALA A 342 -18.80 28.43 -12.04
N HIS A 343 -18.00 29.43 -11.66
CA HIS A 343 -17.92 30.70 -12.39
C HIS A 343 -17.50 30.51 -13.85
N VAL A 344 -16.43 29.73 -14.09
CA VAL A 344 -15.99 29.43 -15.47
C VAL A 344 -17.10 28.75 -16.25
N ASN A 345 -17.71 27.69 -15.71
CA ASN A 345 -18.69 26.94 -16.48
C ASN A 345 -20.03 27.68 -16.61
N LEU A 346 -20.41 28.54 -15.67
CA LEU A 346 -21.54 29.45 -15.84
C LEU A 346 -21.27 30.48 -16.94
N GLY A 347 -20.05 31.04 -16.98
CA GLY A 347 -19.58 31.86 -18.10
C GLY A 347 -19.65 31.12 -19.44
N ASN A 348 -19.32 29.82 -19.46
CA ASN A 348 -19.47 28.97 -20.65
C ASN A 348 -20.94 28.91 -21.10
N ILE A 349 -21.89 28.75 -20.17
CA ILE A 349 -23.33 28.77 -20.50
C ILE A 349 -23.73 30.11 -21.10
N TYR A 350 -23.30 31.23 -20.50
CA TYR A 350 -23.59 32.57 -21.02
C TYR A 350 -22.99 32.82 -22.40
N TYR A 351 -21.75 32.38 -22.63
CA TYR A 351 -21.09 32.45 -23.93
C TYR A 351 -21.85 31.67 -25.01
N LEU A 352 -22.21 30.41 -24.72
CA LEU A 352 -22.94 29.53 -25.65
C LEU A 352 -24.35 30.05 -25.95
N THR A 353 -25.00 30.68 -24.96
CA THR A 353 -26.32 31.31 -25.11
C THR A 353 -26.26 32.77 -25.58
N LYS A 354 -25.10 33.25 -26.04
CA LYS A 354 -24.87 34.60 -26.60
C LYS A 354 -25.08 35.77 -25.62
N ARG A 355 -25.12 35.50 -24.31
CA ARG A 355 -25.17 36.50 -23.23
C ARG A 355 -23.74 36.93 -22.87
N LEU A 356 -23.06 37.61 -23.80
CA LEU A 356 -21.61 37.86 -23.72
C LEU A 356 -21.18 38.73 -22.53
N ASP A 357 -21.98 39.71 -22.13
CA ASP A 357 -21.67 40.56 -20.97
C ASP A 357 -21.61 39.75 -19.68
N GLN A 358 -22.62 38.91 -19.45
CA GLN A 358 -22.65 38.01 -18.30
C GLN A 358 -21.53 36.97 -18.35
N ALA A 359 -21.16 36.50 -19.55
CA ALA A 359 -20.01 35.61 -19.70
C ALA A 359 -18.70 36.29 -19.28
N ILE A 360 -18.47 37.53 -19.74
CA ILE A 360 -17.30 38.34 -19.37
C ILE A 360 -17.28 38.57 -17.86
N ASP A 361 -18.41 38.89 -17.25
CA ASP A 361 -18.52 39.11 -15.79
C ASP A 361 -18.13 37.85 -15.01
N GLU A 362 -18.70 36.70 -15.35
CA GLU A 362 -18.41 35.44 -14.65
C GLU A 362 -16.96 34.96 -14.86
N TYR A 363 -16.43 35.09 -16.08
CA TYR A 363 -15.01 34.79 -16.30
C TYR A 363 -14.09 35.77 -15.58
N SER A 364 -14.45 37.05 -15.49
CA SER A 364 -13.67 38.05 -14.75
C SER A 364 -13.67 37.79 -13.25
N LYS A 365 -14.80 37.33 -12.68
CA LYS A 365 -14.84 36.80 -11.31
C LYS A 365 -13.87 35.63 -11.18
N ALA A 366 -13.91 34.66 -12.08
CA ALA A 366 -13.02 33.50 -12.05
C ALA A 366 -11.53 33.86 -12.15
N THR A 367 -11.15 34.86 -12.95
CA THR A 367 -9.75 35.31 -13.07
C THR A 367 -9.27 36.14 -11.87
N SER A 368 -10.20 36.72 -11.10
CA SER A 368 -9.89 37.45 -9.86
C SER A 368 -9.66 36.53 -8.65
N LEU A 369 -10.13 35.27 -8.70
CA LEU A 369 -9.93 34.30 -7.63
C LEU A 369 -8.46 33.86 -7.55
N GLN A 370 -7.97 33.57 -6.35
CA GLN A 370 -6.60 33.05 -6.15
C GLN A 370 -6.35 31.73 -6.91
N SER A 371 -7.39 30.94 -7.12
CA SER A 371 -7.33 29.69 -7.86
C SER A 371 -7.39 29.84 -9.38
N ALA A 372 -7.33 31.06 -9.93
CA ALA A 372 -7.45 31.34 -11.36
C ALA A 372 -6.45 30.52 -12.20
N ARG A 373 -6.97 29.78 -13.18
CA ARG A 373 -6.16 28.94 -14.09
C ARG A 373 -6.24 29.45 -15.53
N CYS A 374 -5.45 28.82 -16.40
CA CYS A 374 -5.40 29.09 -17.84
C CYS A 374 -6.80 29.14 -18.50
N VAL A 375 -7.72 28.26 -18.10
CA VAL A 375 -9.03 28.10 -18.74
C VAL A 375 -9.88 29.37 -18.66
N ALA A 376 -9.95 30.01 -17.48
CA ALA A 376 -10.75 31.22 -17.30
C ALA A 376 -10.30 32.34 -18.25
N TYR A 377 -8.98 32.55 -18.38
CA TYR A 377 -8.42 33.55 -19.30
C TYR A 377 -8.68 33.23 -20.77
N LEU A 378 -8.60 31.95 -21.15
CA LEU A 378 -8.84 31.54 -22.53
C LEU A 378 -10.32 31.68 -22.91
N ASN A 379 -11.24 31.31 -22.02
CA ASN A 379 -12.66 31.50 -22.31
C ASN A 379 -13.05 32.99 -22.28
N LEU A 380 -12.43 33.78 -21.38
CA LEU A 380 -12.58 35.24 -21.36
C LEU A 380 -12.10 35.89 -22.66
N SER A 381 -10.93 35.48 -23.17
CA SER A 381 -10.42 36.02 -24.44
C SER A 381 -11.39 35.77 -25.58
N ARG A 382 -11.98 34.58 -25.63
CA ARG A 382 -13.00 34.23 -26.63
C ARG A 382 -14.26 35.08 -26.49
N ALA A 383 -14.73 35.33 -25.28
CA ALA A 383 -15.88 36.19 -25.03
C ALA A 383 -15.62 37.62 -25.52
N TYR A 384 -14.44 38.19 -25.22
CA TYR A 384 -14.03 39.49 -25.72
C TYR A 384 -13.94 39.55 -27.24
N LEU A 385 -13.30 38.55 -27.87
CA LEU A 385 -13.20 38.48 -29.33
C LEU A 385 -14.56 38.38 -30.00
N GLN A 386 -15.49 37.61 -29.44
CA GLN A 386 -16.86 37.51 -29.97
C GLN A 386 -17.64 38.84 -29.80
N LYS A 387 -17.27 39.67 -28.83
CA LYS A 387 -17.80 41.03 -28.63
C LYS A 387 -17.01 42.10 -29.39
N PHE A 388 -16.05 41.72 -30.24
CA PHE A 388 -15.16 42.62 -30.98
C PHE A 388 -14.24 43.51 -30.11
N MET A 389 -13.99 43.10 -28.85
CA MET A 389 -13.05 43.75 -27.94
C MET A 389 -11.65 43.13 -28.11
N PHE A 390 -10.99 43.46 -29.22
CA PHE A 390 -9.76 42.79 -29.65
C PHE A 390 -8.57 42.98 -28.69
N THR A 391 -8.44 44.17 -28.11
CA THR A 391 -7.35 44.50 -27.17
C THR A 391 -7.42 43.65 -25.91
N GLU A 392 -8.58 43.60 -25.28
CA GLU A 392 -8.85 42.83 -24.07
C GLU A 392 -8.77 41.33 -24.37
N GLY A 393 -9.29 40.91 -25.53
CA GLY A 393 -9.16 39.55 -26.03
C GLY A 393 -7.71 39.08 -26.12
N GLU A 394 -6.85 39.86 -26.77
CA GLU A 394 -5.42 39.52 -26.93
C GLU A 394 -4.71 39.46 -25.58
N THR A 395 -4.97 40.41 -24.67
CA THR A 395 -4.36 40.39 -23.33
C THR A 395 -4.75 39.14 -22.54
N ALA A 396 -6.02 38.76 -22.55
CA ALA A 396 -6.50 37.56 -21.88
C ALA A 396 -5.92 36.29 -22.51
N PHE A 397 -5.81 36.24 -23.84
CA PHE A 397 -5.22 35.10 -24.54
C PHE A 397 -3.73 34.91 -24.19
N MET A 398 -2.97 36.01 -24.13
CA MET A 398 -1.56 35.99 -23.73
C MET A 398 -1.38 35.54 -22.28
N GLU A 399 -2.26 35.98 -21.37
CA GLU A 399 -2.25 35.54 -19.97
C GLU A 399 -2.64 34.05 -19.82
N ALA A 400 -3.52 33.53 -20.67
CA ALA A 400 -3.82 32.09 -20.73
C ALA A 400 -2.57 31.30 -21.16
N ARG A 401 -1.95 31.69 -22.28
CA ARG A 401 -0.76 31.02 -22.84
C ARG A 401 0.44 31.06 -21.90
N LYS A 402 0.59 32.13 -21.12
CA LYS A 402 1.63 32.25 -20.08
C LYS A 402 1.45 31.24 -18.95
N ARG A 403 0.20 30.91 -18.58
CA ARG A 403 -0.11 29.96 -17.51
C ARG A 403 0.02 28.50 -17.96
N ASP A 404 -0.56 28.16 -19.11
CA ASP A 404 -0.46 26.82 -19.67
C ASP A 404 -0.50 26.84 -21.21
N ARG A 405 0.68 26.96 -21.80
CA ARG A 405 0.84 26.92 -23.26
C ARG A 405 0.36 25.61 -23.87
N SER A 406 0.59 24.48 -23.20
CA SER A 406 0.25 23.16 -23.74
C SER A 406 -1.26 22.95 -23.81
N LEU A 407 -1.99 23.43 -22.79
CA LEU A 407 -3.45 23.37 -22.78
C LEU A 407 -4.06 24.24 -23.89
N VAL A 408 -3.55 25.46 -24.09
CA VAL A 408 -4.02 26.36 -25.15
C VAL A 408 -3.80 25.73 -26.53
N GLU A 409 -2.59 25.22 -26.80
CA GLU A 409 -2.26 24.58 -28.08
C GLU A 409 -3.15 23.34 -28.32
N HIS A 410 -3.39 22.53 -27.29
CA HIS A 410 -4.27 21.36 -27.38
C HIS A 410 -5.73 21.75 -27.68
N PHE A 411 -6.26 22.77 -27.03
CA PHE A 411 -7.61 23.25 -27.28
C PHE A 411 -7.76 23.82 -28.69
N LEU A 412 -6.81 24.63 -29.16
CA LEU A 412 -6.84 25.16 -30.53
C LEU A 412 -6.80 24.04 -31.58
N ALA A 413 -6.04 22.97 -31.32
CA ALA A 413 -5.98 21.81 -32.21
C ALA A 413 -7.27 20.96 -32.20
N THR A 414 -8.06 21.02 -31.13
CA THR A 414 -9.32 20.25 -30.97
C THR A 414 -10.57 21.11 -31.12
N TYR A 415 -10.41 22.39 -31.41
CA TYR A 415 -11.50 23.33 -31.63
C TYR A 415 -12.47 22.86 -32.72
N GLY A 416 -13.76 23.17 -32.58
CA GLY A 416 -14.78 22.83 -33.55
C GLY A 416 -16.06 23.63 -33.34
N GLU A 417 -16.99 23.55 -34.29
CA GLU A 417 -18.26 24.29 -34.25
C GLU A 417 -19.23 23.75 -33.21
N HIS A 418 -19.12 22.46 -32.84
CA HIS A 418 -19.97 21.87 -31.82
C HIS A 418 -19.85 22.62 -30.48
N PRO A 419 -20.95 22.93 -29.76
CA PRO A 419 -20.91 23.76 -28.55
C PRO A 419 -19.91 23.30 -27.48
N ASN A 420 -19.78 21.99 -27.26
CA ASN A 420 -18.82 21.42 -26.31
C ASN A 420 -17.35 21.58 -26.72
N ARG A 421 -17.06 21.99 -27.96
CA ARG A 421 -15.71 22.25 -28.47
C ARG A 421 -15.41 23.75 -28.57
N GLN A 422 -16.40 24.60 -28.32
CA GLN A 422 -16.22 26.04 -28.39
C GLN A 422 -15.60 26.65 -27.14
N VAL A 423 -15.66 25.97 -26.01
CA VAL A 423 -15.17 26.44 -24.70
C VAL A 423 -14.51 25.28 -23.97
N ILE A 424 -13.57 25.58 -23.06
CA ILE A 424 -13.04 24.55 -22.16
C ILE A 424 -13.87 24.55 -20.89
N ASP A 425 -14.39 23.39 -20.51
CA ASP A 425 -15.04 23.20 -19.22
C ASP A 425 -14.00 22.95 -18.13
N GLU A 426 -14.18 23.58 -16.97
CA GLU A 426 -13.50 23.18 -15.74
C GLU A 426 -14.21 21.97 -15.13
N THR A 427 -13.45 21.20 -14.35
CA THR A 427 -13.91 20.00 -13.65
C THR A 427 -13.52 20.09 -12.18
N LEU A 428 -14.21 19.33 -11.31
CA LEU A 428 -13.83 19.20 -9.92
C LEU A 428 -12.40 18.69 -9.81
N SER A 429 -11.59 19.32 -8.96
CA SER A 429 -10.21 18.84 -8.76
C SER A 429 -10.22 17.43 -8.16
N LYS A 430 -9.24 16.60 -8.57
CA LYS A 430 -9.09 15.24 -8.04
C LYS A 430 -8.98 15.20 -6.51
N VAL A 431 -8.37 16.22 -5.91
CA VAL A 431 -8.22 16.37 -4.45
C VAL A 431 -9.58 16.58 -3.78
N VAL A 432 -10.45 17.41 -4.38
CA VAL A 432 -11.80 17.67 -3.84
C VAL A 432 -12.64 16.38 -3.85
N ILE A 433 -12.62 15.63 -4.96
CA ILE A 433 -13.32 14.33 -5.05
C ILE A 433 -12.77 13.35 -4.01
N LEU A 434 -11.45 13.30 -3.84
CA LEU A 434 -10.80 12.42 -2.87
C LEU A 434 -11.12 12.82 -1.42
N ASN A 435 -11.18 14.12 -1.11
CA ASN A 435 -11.59 14.59 0.22
C ASN A 435 -13.00 14.13 0.60
N LYS A 436 -13.93 14.09 -0.38
CA LYS A 436 -15.27 13.52 -0.16
C LYS A 436 -15.24 12.03 0.15
N ALA A 437 -14.25 11.32 -0.37
CA ALA A 437 -14.05 9.91 -0.04
C ALA A 437 -13.55 9.75 1.42
N PHE A 438 -12.60 10.58 1.85
CA PHE A 438 -12.12 10.58 3.23
C PHE A 438 -13.19 10.97 4.27
N SER A 439 -14.23 11.71 3.86
CA SER A 439 -15.30 12.17 4.73
C SER A 439 -16.47 11.19 4.89
N ALA A 440 -16.39 9.95 4.40
CA ALA A 440 -17.40 8.91 4.63
C ALA A 440 -17.03 8.00 5.83
N PRO A 441 -17.21 8.42 7.11
CA PRO A 441 -16.62 7.75 8.27
C PRO A 441 -17.17 6.34 8.51
N TYR A 442 -18.43 6.08 8.20
CA TYR A 442 -19.13 4.88 8.68
C TYR A 442 -18.63 3.59 8.03
N GLU A 443 -18.54 3.55 6.69
CA GLU A 443 -18.14 2.34 5.95
C GLU A 443 -16.67 1.96 6.22
N HIS A 444 -15.80 2.96 6.26
CA HIS A 444 -14.37 2.78 6.54
C HIS A 444 -14.11 2.23 7.96
N GLN A 445 -14.87 2.73 8.94
CA GLN A 445 -14.74 2.30 10.33
C GLN A 445 -15.19 0.85 10.53
N ILE A 446 -16.27 0.43 9.89
CA ILE A 446 -16.76 -0.96 10.00
C ILE A 446 -15.69 -1.95 9.53
N LEU A 447 -15.14 -1.76 8.32
CA LEU A 447 -14.13 -2.67 7.80
C LEU A 447 -12.87 -2.66 8.68
N ALA A 448 -12.45 -1.48 9.16
CA ALA A 448 -11.31 -1.38 10.06
C ALA A 448 -11.55 -2.14 11.38
N ILE A 449 -12.76 -2.06 11.96
CA ILE A 449 -13.13 -2.81 13.17
C ILE A 449 -13.14 -4.32 12.89
N GLN A 450 -13.70 -4.76 11.77
CA GLN A 450 -13.70 -6.17 11.39
C GLN A 450 -12.28 -6.73 11.23
N LEU A 451 -11.42 -6.02 10.51
CA LEU A 451 -10.01 -6.40 10.36
C LEU A 451 -9.26 -6.37 11.70
N TRP A 452 -9.60 -5.42 12.57
CA TRP A 452 -9.05 -5.34 13.91
C TRP A 452 -9.43 -6.56 14.75
N ASP A 453 -10.70 -6.97 14.74
CA ASP A 453 -11.18 -8.11 15.52
C ASP A 453 -10.53 -9.43 15.08
N ILE A 454 -10.15 -9.56 13.81
CA ILE A 454 -9.36 -10.71 13.31
C ILE A 454 -7.97 -10.73 13.97
N ILE A 455 -7.32 -9.58 14.15
CA ILE A 455 -5.94 -9.48 14.66
C ILE A 455 -5.89 -9.45 16.19
N PHE A 456 -6.86 -8.79 16.84
CA PHE A 456 -6.87 -8.45 18.26
C PHE A 456 -8.06 -9.03 19.05
N SER A 457 -8.73 -10.04 18.47
CA SER A 457 -9.92 -10.73 19.00
C SER A 457 -10.15 -10.54 20.51
N GLY A 458 -11.25 -9.84 20.85
CA GLY A 458 -11.63 -9.57 22.25
C GLY A 458 -11.13 -8.24 22.82
N LEU A 459 -10.30 -7.48 22.10
CA LEU A 459 -9.95 -6.10 22.46
C LEU A 459 -10.74 -5.12 21.57
N PRO A 460 -11.58 -4.22 22.12
CA PRO A 460 -12.26 -3.21 21.33
C PRO A 460 -11.28 -2.31 20.56
N PHE A 461 -11.62 -1.97 19.31
CA PHE A 461 -10.80 -1.09 18.44
C PHE A 461 -10.40 0.22 19.14
N ALA A 462 -11.32 0.83 19.89
CA ALA A 462 -11.07 2.05 20.66
C ALA A 462 -9.99 1.89 21.75
N LEU A 463 -9.84 0.69 22.31
CA LEU A 463 -8.89 0.38 23.38
C LEU A 463 -7.53 -0.11 22.86
N GLY A 464 -7.36 -0.24 21.55
CA GLY A 464 -6.11 -0.67 20.93
C GLY A 464 -4.91 0.19 21.34
N ARG A 465 -5.08 1.52 21.30
CA ARG A 465 -4.03 2.47 21.70
C ARG A 465 -3.72 2.39 23.18
N THR A 466 -4.74 2.31 24.03
CA THR A 466 -4.56 2.24 25.49
C THR A 466 -3.82 0.96 25.89
N ALA A 467 -4.12 -0.16 25.24
CA ALA A 467 -3.45 -1.43 25.51
C ALA A 467 -1.95 -1.36 25.16
N ALA A 468 -1.60 -0.72 24.04
CA ALA A 468 -0.20 -0.46 23.67
C ALA A 468 0.53 0.42 24.70
N VAL A 469 -0.11 1.50 25.17
CA VAL A 469 0.45 2.38 26.21
C VAL A 469 0.70 1.60 27.51
N ILE A 470 -0.24 0.75 27.93
CA ILE A 470 -0.08 -0.10 29.12
C ILE A 470 1.15 -1.03 28.97
N LEU A 471 1.33 -1.67 27.80
CA LEU A 471 2.51 -2.51 27.54
C LEU A 471 3.81 -1.72 27.65
N ILE A 472 3.85 -0.50 27.12
CA ILE A 472 5.02 0.40 27.22
C ILE A 472 5.29 0.78 28.67
N CYS A 473 4.26 1.18 29.42
CA CYS A 473 4.39 1.50 30.85
C CYS A 473 4.91 0.31 31.65
N CYS A 474 4.38 -0.90 31.42
CA CYS A 474 4.86 -2.13 32.04
C CYS A 474 6.33 -2.39 31.70
N ALA A 475 6.73 -2.23 30.43
CA ALA A 475 8.12 -2.37 30.01
C ALA A 475 9.05 -1.37 30.74
N ILE A 476 8.64 -0.10 30.86
CA ILE A 476 9.40 0.93 31.61
C ILE A 476 9.54 0.58 33.09
N VAL A 477 8.47 0.07 33.72
CA VAL A 477 8.52 -0.37 35.13
C VAL A 477 9.50 -1.54 35.29
N LEU A 478 9.48 -2.50 34.35
CA LEU A 478 10.41 -3.63 34.34
C LEU A 478 11.87 -3.19 34.13
N LEU A 479 12.13 -2.12 33.35
CA LEU A 479 13.49 -1.55 33.23
C LEU A 479 14.03 -1.04 34.57
N LYS A 480 13.17 -0.46 35.40
CA LYS A 480 13.57 0.12 36.70
C LYS A 480 13.74 -0.92 37.79
N ASN A 481 13.10 -2.10 37.66
CA ASN A 481 13.03 -3.08 38.73
C ASN A 481 13.98 -4.28 38.51
N ASN A 482 15.21 -4.18 39.02
CA ASN A 482 16.24 -5.23 38.91
C ASN A 482 15.92 -6.52 39.69
N ARG A 483 14.80 -6.61 40.42
CA ARG A 483 14.44 -7.78 41.25
C ARG A 483 14.19 -9.06 40.44
N PHE A 484 13.85 -8.93 39.15
CA PHE A 484 13.54 -10.06 38.26
C PHE A 484 14.76 -10.65 37.54
N GLN A 485 15.94 -10.02 37.63
CA GLN A 485 17.13 -10.40 36.85
C GLN A 485 18.17 -11.16 37.68
N ASN A 486 17.90 -12.42 38.05
CA ASN A 486 18.90 -13.23 38.73
C ASN A 486 19.48 -14.34 37.84
N ALA A 487 18.71 -14.90 36.90
CA ALA A 487 19.19 -15.95 36.00
C ALA A 487 19.88 -15.42 34.75
N ARG A 488 21.00 -16.03 34.41
CA ARG A 488 21.75 -15.86 33.15
C ARG A 488 22.05 -17.23 32.54
N SER A 489 22.21 -17.27 31.23
CA SER A 489 22.65 -18.47 30.50
C SER A 489 24.18 -18.50 30.41
N CYS A 490 24.79 -19.65 30.68
CA CYS A 490 26.23 -19.86 30.49
C CYS A 490 26.61 -19.71 29.01
N VAL A 491 27.62 -18.90 28.68
CA VAL A 491 28.07 -18.72 27.28
C VAL A 491 28.53 -20.04 26.64
N SER A 492 29.21 -20.91 27.39
CA SER A 492 29.74 -22.18 26.87
C SER A 492 28.72 -23.31 26.75
N CYS A 493 27.86 -23.54 27.75
CA CYS A 493 26.93 -24.69 27.76
C CYS A 493 25.45 -24.32 27.69
N GLY A 494 25.10 -23.03 27.68
CA GLY A 494 23.71 -22.54 27.62
C GLY A 494 22.88 -22.71 28.89
N LYS A 495 23.38 -23.43 29.91
CA LYS A 495 22.63 -23.72 31.14
C LYS A 495 22.31 -22.44 31.91
N ALA A 496 21.06 -22.27 32.32
CA ALA A 496 20.62 -21.17 33.18
C ALA A 496 21.18 -21.33 34.61
N PHE A 497 21.71 -20.24 35.18
CA PHE A 497 22.23 -20.18 36.55
C PHE A 497 21.95 -18.80 37.16
N CYS A 498 21.82 -18.72 38.49
CA CYS A 498 21.54 -17.47 39.19
C CYS A 498 22.37 -17.33 40.49
N LYS A 499 22.39 -16.11 41.05
CA LYS A 499 23.08 -15.78 42.32
C LYS A 499 22.67 -16.66 43.51
N LYS A 500 21.41 -17.13 43.53
CA LYS A 500 20.88 -18.00 44.59
C LYS A 500 21.40 -19.44 44.47
N CYS A 501 21.64 -19.91 43.25
CA CYS A 501 22.04 -21.30 42.98
C CYS A 501 23.57 -21.48 43.02
N GLN A 502 24.34 -20.43 42.73
CA GLN A 502 25.82 -20.48 42.71
C GLN A 502 26.37 -19.15 43.25
N ARG A 503 27.36 -19.21 44.17
CA ARG A 503 28.13 -18.02 44.58
C ARG A 503 28.91 -17.51 43.37
N ILE A 504 28.52 -16.35 42.84
CA ILE A 504 29.12 -15.77 41.63
C ILE A 504 30.54 -15.28 41.97
N THR A 505 31.54 -15.95 41.42
CA THR A 505 32.89 -15.39 41.25
C THR A 505 32.84 -14.34 40.13
N THR A 506 33.71 -13.34 40.20
CA THR A 506 33.70 -12.06 39.49
C THR A 506 33.64 -12.10 37.95
N GLN A 507 33.63 -13.27 37.30
CA GLN A 507 33.42 -13.46 35.86
C GLN A 507 31.99 -13.93 35.55
N GLY A 508 31.04 -12.98 35.54
CA GLY A 508 29.58 -13.21 35.54
C GLY A 508 28.91 -13.79 34.27
N SER A 509 29.63 -14.56 33.45
CA SER A 509 29.16 -15.10 32.16
C SER A 509 29.22 -16.63 32.05
N PHE A 510 29.93 -17.30 32.94
CA PHE A 510 30.09 -18.77 32.94
C PHE A 510 29.40 -19.40 34.14
N CYS A 511 28.79 -20.57 33.96
CA CYS A 511 28.35 -21.38 35.10
C CYS A 511 29.58 -21.94 35.83
N ARG A 512 29.44 -22.26 37.12
CA ARG A 512 30.53 -22.78 37.96
C ARG A 512 31.27 -23.97 37.33
N GLN A 513 30.55 -24.89 36.69
CA GLN A 513 31.16 -26.05 36.05
C GLN A 513 32.04 -25.66 34.86
N CYS A 514 31.58 -24.74 34.01
CA CYS A 514 32.37 -24.26 32.87
C CYS A 514 33.53 -23.37 33.32
N LEU A 515 33.36 -22.57 34.37
CA LEU A 515 34.43 -21.74 34.92
C LEU A 515 35.55 -22.62 35.48
N ASN A 516 35.21 -23.65 36.26
CA ASN A 516 36.19 -24.61 36.78
C ASN A 516 36.99 -25.31 35.66
N LEU A 517 36.35 -25.60 34.52
CA LEU A 517 37.03 -26.15 33.34
C LEU A 517 38.02 -25.17 32.69
N ILE A 518 37.75 -23.87 32.78
CA ILE A 518 38.59 -22.82 32.21
C ILE A 518 39.79 -22.55 33.14
N ASP A 519 39.54 -22.48 34.46
CA ASP A 519 40.53 -22.10 35.47
C ASP A 519 41.41 -23.26 35.94
N ASN A 520 40.84 -24.45 36.19
CA ASN A 520 41.55 -25.62 36.71
C ASN A 520 41.70 -26.69 35.62
N LYS A 521 42.71 -26.54 34.75
CA LYS A 521 42.93 -27.46 33.61
C LYS A 521 43.35 -28.87 34.00
N ASP A 522 44.04 -29.03 35.14
CA ASP A 522 44.81 -30.22 35.48
C ASP A 522 44.32 -30.99 36.72
N GLY A 523 43.36 -30.42 37.49
CA GLY A 523 42.86 -31.00 38.75
C GLY A 523 41.44 -31.59 38.71
N LEU A 524 40.87 -31.80 37.52
CA LEU A 524 39.51 -32.33 37.34
C LEU A 524 39.55 -33.79 36.91
N ASP A 525 38.61 -34.59 37.42
CA ASP A 525 38.36 -35.96 36.95
C ASP A 525 38.21 -35.97 35.42
N PRO A 526 39.01 -36.75 34.67
CA PRO A 526 38.95 -36.85 33.22
C PRO A 526 37.55 -37.17 32.69
N SER A 527 36.78 -37.99 33.41
CA SER A 527 35.42 -38.39 32.99
C SER A 527 34.43 -37.22 33.03
N LEU A 528 34.49 -36.41 34.09
CA LEU A 528 33.66 -35.22 34.26
C LEU A 528 34.02 -34.12 33.26
N LYS A 529 35.32 -33.97 32.97
CA LYS A 529 35.86 -33.04 31.96
C LYS A 529 35.32 -33.39 30.57
N GLU A 530 35.41 -34.67 30.17
CA GLU A 530 34.93 -35.10 28.85
C GLU A 530 33.42 -34.94 28.70
N HIS A 531 32.63 -35.36 29.70
CA HIS A 531 31.18 -35.19 29.66
C HIS A 531 30.79 -33.72 29.49
N LYS A 532 31.46 -32.80 30.19
CA LYS A 532 31.14 -31.38 30.11
C LYS A 532 31.61 -30.73 28.81
N LEU A 533 32.76 -31.16 28.27
CA LEU A 533 33.20 -30.74 26.93
C LEU A 533 32.21 -31.19 25.85
N GLN A 534 31.66 -32.40 25.96
CA GLN A 534 30.63 -32.89 25.04
C GLN A 534 29.34 -32.07 25.13
N GLU A 535 28.93 -31.66 26.33
CA GLU A 535 27.78 -30.77 26.54
C GLU A 535 27.98 -29.41 25.84
N VAL A 536 29.18 -28.82 25.98
CA VAL A 536 29.55 -27.56 25.30
C VAL A 536 29.55 -27.73 23.77
N LYS A 537 30.17 -28.79 23.25
CA LYS A 537 30.17 -29.11 21.80
C LYS A 537 28.75 -29.24 21.26
N ASN A 538 27.88 -29.96 21.97
CA ASN A 538 26.49 -30.16 21.60
C ASN A 538 25.70 -28.85 21.60
N TYR A 539 25.91 -28.00 22.60
CA TYR A 539 25.29 -26.68 22.67
C TYR A 539 25.70 -25.79 21.49
N LEU A 540 27.00 -25.69 21.19
CA LEU A 540 27.50 -24.90 20.06
C LEU A 540 26.98 -25.45 18.72
N ARG A 541 26.95 -26.78 18.55
CA ARG A 541 26.38 -27.41 17.35
C ARG A 541 24.91 -27.05 17.18
N ARG A 542 24.10 -27.13 18.24
CA ARG A 542 22.67 -26.74 18.21
C ARG A 542 22.49 -25.27 17.82
N GLN A 543 23.32 -24.37 18.35
CA GLN A 543 23.27 -22.95 17.98
C GLN A 543 23.55 -22.72 16.49
N ILE A 544 24.54 -23.41 15.92
CA ILE A 544 24.85 -23.34 14.48
C ILE A 544 23.70 -23.89 13.63
N VAL A 545 23.13 -25.04 14.03
CA VAL A 545 21.99 -25.66 13.31
C VAL A 545 20.77 -24.73 13.33
N LEU A 546 20.44 -24.16 14.48
CA LEU A 546 19.35 -23.19 14.61
C LEU A 546 19.60 -21.94 13.74
N ALA A 547 20.83 -21.42 13.72
CA ALA A 547 21.15 -20.25 12.90
C ALA A 547 21.01 -20.52 11.40
N ARG A 548 21.43 -21.71 10.96
CA ARG A 548 21.24 -22.14 9.56
C ARG A 548 19.77 -22.35 9.22
N PHE A 549 19.01 -22.97 10.12
CA PHE A 549 17.57 -23.18 9.96
C PHE A 549 16.84 -21.84 9.80
N PHE A 550 17.07 -20.88 10.71
CA PHE A 550 16.43 -19.57 10.62
C PHE A 550 16.89 -18.75 9.40
N ALA A 551 18.15 -18.88 8.98
CA ALA A 551 18.62 -18.26 7.73
C ALA A 551 17.88 -18.75 6.48
N LEU A 552 17.39 -20.00 6.50
CA LEU A 552 16.63 -20.57 5.39
C LEU A 552 15.23 -19.95 5.27
N ILE A 553 14.60 -19.63 6.41
CA ILE A 553 13.22 -19.12 6.44
C ILE A 553 13.17 -17.63 6.11
N PHE A 554 14.02 -16.81 6.76
CA PHE A 554 14.05 -15.36 6.54
C PHE A 554 15.49 -14.82 6.45
N PRO A 555 15.82 -14.03 5.40
CA PRO A 555 17.03 -13.24 5.37
C PRO A 555 17.09 -12.31 6.58
N GLY A 556 18.13 -12.41 7.41
CA GLY A 556 18.28 -11.60 8.62
C GLY A 556 18.06 -12.33 9.95
N ALA A 557 17.34 -13.46 9.97
CA ALA A 557 17.07 -14.17 11.23
C ALA A 557 18.33 -14.75 11.89
N ALA A 558 19.32 -15.17 11.10
CA ALA A 558 20.64 -15.57 11.63
C ALA A 558 21.43 -14.41 12.25
N PHE A 559 21.22 -13.17 11.80
CA PHE A 559 21.85 -11.98 12.40
C PHE A 559 21.29 -11.70 13.79
N LEU A 560 19.98 -11.88 13.98
CA LEU A 560 19.35 -11.79 15.30
C LEU A 560 19.96 -12.79 16.29
N GLN A 561 20.13 -14.04 15.87
CA GLN A 561 20.72 -15.06 16.73
C GLN A 561 22.19 -14.79 17.07
N LYS A 562 22.95 -14.15 16.17
CA LYS A 562 24.34 -13.74 16.39
C LYS A 562 24.52 -12.44 17.17
N GLY A 563 23.43 -11.75 17.55
CA GLY A 563 23.49 -10.51 18.33
C GLY A 563 23.45 -9.20 17.52
N TYR A 564 23.30 -9.28 16.19
CA TYR A 564 23.16 -8.11 15.30
C TYR A 564 21.68 -7.74 15.11
N PHE A 565 21.06 -7.26 16.19
CA PHE A 565 19.60 -7.13 16.27
C PHE A 565 18.98 -6.16 15.27
N PHE A 566 19.49 -4.94 15.17
CA PHE A 566 18.94 -3.93 14.25
C PHE A 566 19.02 -4.37 12.80
N SER A 567 20.19 -4.87 12.37
CA SER A 567 20.39 -5.37 11.01
C SER A 567 19.50 -6.58 10.72
N GLY A 568 19.33 -7.49 11.68
CA GLY A 568 18.45 -8.65 11.53
C GLY A 568 16.98 -8.25 11.39
N VAL A 569 16.47 -7.36 12.24
CA VAL A 569 15.07 -6.86 12.16
C VAL A 569 14.84 -6.13 10.84
N LEU A 570 15.76 -5.25 10.43
CA LEU A 570 15.64 -4.50 9.18
C LEU A 570 15.60 -5.42 7.95
N LEU A 571 16.43 -6.46 7.93
CA LEU A 571 16.47 -7.44 6.83
C LEU A 571 15.20 -8.28 6.77
N ILE A 572 14.70 -8.77 7.92
CA ILE A 572 13.44 -9.53 7.97
C ILE A 572 12.29 -8.65 7.53
N PHE A 573 12.21 -7.42 8.03
CA PHE A 573 11.16 -6.46 7.68
C PHE A 573 11.20 -6.11 6.19
N GLY A 574 12.37 -5.78 5.65
CA GLY A 574 12.54 -5.47 4.23
C GLY A 574 12.17 -6.66 3.33
N PHE A 575 12.58 -7.87 3.70
CA PHE A 575 12.21 -9.08 2.97
C PHE A 575 10.71 -9.37 3.06
N ALA A 576 10.11 -9.27 4.24
CA ALA A 576 8.67 -9.48 4.43
C ALA A 576 7.85 -8.44 3.66
N LEU A 577 8.26 -7.17 3.68
CA LEU A 577 7.62 -6.10 2.94
C LEU A 577 7.71 -6.33 1.43
N PHE A 578 8.88 -6.71 0.92
CA PHE A 578 9.06 -7.06 -0.49
C PHE A 578 8.19 -8.26 -0.88
N PHE A 579 8.27 -9.35 -0.11
CA PHE A 579 7.53 -10.58 -0.36
C PHE A 579 6.02 -10.33 -0.37
N LEU A 580 5.48 -9.62 0.64
CA LEU A 580 4.05 -9.30 0.70
C LEU A 580 3.61 -8.43 -0.48
N ASN A 581 4.39 -7.40 -0.85
CA ASN A 581 4.06 -6.58 -2.02
C ASN A 581 4.06 -7.42 -3.30
N THR A 582 5.03 -8.32 -3.49
CA THR A 582 5.08 -9.22 -4.66
C THR A 582 3.93 -10.22 -4.67
N VAL A 583 3.59 -10.80 -3.53
CA VAL A 583 2.48 -11.77 -3.40
C VAL A 583 1.13 -11.09 -3.62
N ILE A 584 0.88 -9.94 -3.00
CA ILE A 584 -0.39 -9.22 -3.14
C ILE A 584 -0.55 -8.70 -4.57
N SER A 585 0.51 -8.15 -5.17
CA SER A 585 0.47 -7.70 -6.57
C SER A 585 0.47 -8.85 -7.59
N GLY A 586 0.94 -10.05 -7.22
CA GLY A 586 0.87 -11.26 -8.02
C GLY A 586 -0.52 -11.91 -7.99
N LEU A 587 -1.07 -12.15 -6.79
CA LEU A 587 -2.41 -12.73 -6.60
C LEU A 587 -3.52 -11.84 -7.15
N GLY A 588 -3.38 -10.51 -6.98
CA GLY A 588 -4.30 -9.53 -7.54
C GLY A 588 -4.23 -9.41 -9.06
N LYS A 589 -3.15 -9.90 -9.71
CA LYS A 589 -3.06 -9.96 -11.17
C LYS A 589 -3.52 -11.30 -11.71
N GLU A 590 -3.18 -12.43 -11.09
CA GLU A 590 -3.61 -13.75 -11.59
C GLU A 590 -5.12 -13.92 -11.51
N THR A 591 -5.81 -13.43 -10.47
CA THR A 591 -7.29 -13.56 -10.39
C THR A 591 -8.07 -12.54 -11.25
N LEU A 592 -7.52 -11.35 -11.50
CA LEU A 592 -8.12 -10.34 -12.40
C LEU A 592 -7.75 -10.57 -13.89
N TRP A 593 -6.67 -11.31 -14.16
CA TRP A 593 -6.18 -11.55 -15.51
C TRP A 593 -6.43 -12.98 -16.01
N GLU A 594 -6.53 -14.00 -15.15
CA GLU A 594 -6.88 -15.36 -15.58
C GLU A 594 -8.33 -15.49 -16.06
N SER A 595 -9.23 -14.62 -15.61
CA SER A 595 -10.57 -14.49 -16.22
C SER A 595 -10.55 -13.81 -17.60
N MET A 596 -9.42 -13.22 -18.00
CA MET A 596 -9.27 -12.44 -19.24
C MET A 596 -8.04 -12.76 -20.08
N LYS A 597 -7.49 -14.00 -20.05
CA LYS A 597 -6.79 -14.59 -21.20
C LYS A 597 -6.52 -16.11 -21.05
N PRO A 598 -6.64 -16.91 -22.12
CA PRO A 598 -5.79 -18.08 -22.27
C PRO A 598 -4.35 -17.58 -22.39
N SER A 599 -3.52 -18.04 -21.44
CA SER A 599 -2.06 -18.09 -21.41
C SER A 599 -1.25 -16.83 -21.76
N LEU A 600 -0.31 -16.51 -20.86
CA LEU A 600 0.93 -15.74 -21.03
C LEU A 600 1.01 -14.45 -20.22
N PHE A 601 1.35 -14.57 -18.93
CA PHE A 601 2.16 -13.58 -18.21
C PHE A 601 3.22 -14.29 -17.36
N LYS A 602 4.46 -14.29 -17.85
CA LYS A 602 5.66 -14.41 -17.01
C LYS A 602 6.56 -13.23 -17.36
N PHE A 603 7.05 -12.56 -16.32
CA PHE A 603 8.04 -11.48 -16.31
C PHE A 603 7.51 -10.04 -16.30
N ASP A 604 7.41 -9.49 -15.09
CA ASP A 604 7.42 -8.04 -14.80
C ASP A 604 8.12 -7.74 -13.44
N TYR A 605 9.23 -8.44 -13.11
CA TYR A 605 9.99 -8.21 -11.85
C TYR A 605 11.51 -8.04 -12.02
N ILE A 606 12.04 -7.96 -13.24
CA ILE A 606 13.50 -8.07 -13.44
C ILE A 606 14.33 -6.83 -13.04
N PRO A 607 13.88 -5.55 -13.11
CA PRO A 607 14.82 -4.46 -12.83
C PRO A 607 15.24 -4.38 -11.35
N PHE A 608 14.34 -4.70 -10.42
CA PHE A 608 14.61 -4.62 -8.98
C PHE A 608 15.16 -5.92 -8.37
N ALA A 609 14.75 -7.09 -8.89
CA ALA A 609 15.31 -8.37 -8.46
C ALA A 609 16.80 -8.50 -8.79
N LEU A 610 17.24 -7.97 -9.95
CA LEU A 610 18.65 -7.95 -10.31
C LEU A 610 19.47 -7.04 -9.39
N LEU A 611 18.93 -5.88 -9.00
CA LEU A 611 19.60 -4.95 -8.06
C LEU A 611 19.68 -5.51 -6.64
N ALA A 612 18.66 -6.25 -6.18
CA ALA A 612 18.68 -6.90 -4.86
C ALA A 612 19.62 -8.12 -4.83
N VAL A 613 19.67 -8.91 -5.91
CA VAL A 613 20.61 -10.03 -6.06
C VAL A 613 22.04 -9.53 -6.23
N LEU A 614 22.27 -8.47 -7.02
CA LEU A 614 23.58 -7.83 -7.14
C LEU A 614 24.03 -7.16 -5.82
N GLY A 615 23.11 -6.52 -5.09
CA GLY A 615 23.37 -6.00 -3.75
C GLY A 615 23.75 -7.10 -2.75
N GLY A 616 23.01 -8.22 -2.76
CA GLY A 616 23.33 -9.41 -1.96
C GLY A 616 24.65 -10.06 -2.34
N MET A 617 24.99 -10.12 -3.64
CA MET A 617 26.25 -10.68 -4.14
C MET A 617 27.46 -9.77 -3.86
N LEU A 618 27.31 -8.45 -3.97
CA LEU A 618 28.37 -7.49 -3.63
C LEU A 618 28.65 -7.46 -2.12
N ILE A 619 27.62 -7.60 -1.28
CA ILE A 619 27.79 -7.77 0.17
C ILE A 619 28.45 -9.13 0.50
N HIS A 620 28.10 -10.19 -0.24
CA HIS A 620 28.71 -11.51 -0.05
C HIS A 620 30.19 -11.55 -0.49
N GLN A 621 30.57 -10.85 -1.56
CA GLN A 621 31.96 -10.72 -2.01
C GLN A 621 32.78 -9.81 -1.09
N GLY A 622 32.21 -8.70 -0.60
CA GLY A 622 32.86 -7.84 0.42
C GLY A 622 33.15 -8.58 1.73
N LEU A 623 32.32 -9.57 2.10
CA LEU A 623 32.55 -10.45 3.25
C LEU A 623 33.62 -11.52 3.01
N LYS A 624 33.79 -12.03 1.77
CA LYS A 624 34.90 -12.94 1.44
C LYS A 624 36.26 -12.25 1.57
N ILE A 625 36.36 -10.98 1.18
CA ILE A 625 37.61 -10.21 1.27
C ILE A 625 37.97 -9.90 2.74
N LYS A 626 36.98 -9.60 3.60
CA LYS A 626 37.21 -9.43 5.05
C LYS A 626 37.53 -10.74 5.79
N ASN A 627 36.93 -11.86 5.37
CA ASN A 627 37.23 -13.18 5.97
C ASN A 627 38.58 -13.75 5.51
N ALA A 628 39.06 -13.42 4.31
CA ALA A 628 40.39 -13.80 3.84
C ALA A 628 41.51 -13.08 4.62
N HIS A 629 41.29 -11.82 5.02
CA HIS A 629 42.19 -11.12 5.93
C HIS A 629 42.12 -11.63 7.38
N ALA A 630 40.95 -12.14 7.82
CA ALA A 630 40.81 -12.78 9.13
C ALA A 630 41.40 -14.21 9.20
N SER A 631 41.46 -14.95 8.08
CA SER A 631 42.09 -16.29 8.04
C SER A 631 43.62 -16.26 7.95
N ALA A 632 44.22 -15.12 7.58
CA ALA A 632 45.66 -14.95 7.57
C ALA A 632 46.27 -14.59 8.94
N SER A 633 45.43 -14.37 9.97
CA SER A 633 45.87 -14.06 11.33
C SER A 633 45.18 -14.94 12.38
N GLY A 634 45.74 -16.13 12.58
CA GLY A 634 45.57 -16.92 13.81
C GLY A 634 44.28 -17.73 13.93
N ASP A 635 44.46 -19.04 14.05
CA ASP A 635 43.45 -20.06 14.28
C ASP A 635 42.51 -19.74 15.48
N PRO A 636 41.17 -19.61 15.29
CA PRO A 636 40.27 -19.12 16.34
C PRO A 636 39.94 -20.16 17.43
N TYR A 637 40.49 -21.37 17.34
CA TYR A 637 40.12 -22.51 18.19
C TYR A 637 41.01 -22.75 19.41
N THR A 638 41.95 -21.86 19.72
CA THR A 638 42.71 -21.94 20.98
C THR A 638 42.06 -21.06 22.05
N MET A 639 41.80 -21.64 23.23
CA MET A 639 41.31 -20.97 24.46
C MET A 639 42.08 -19.71 24.89
N LYS A 640 43.19 -19.36 24.22
CA LYS A 640 43.96 -18.13 24.40
C LYS A 640 43.32 -16.91 23.72
N SER A 641 42.60 -17.08 22.61
CA SER A 641 42.01 -15.97 21.84
C SER A 641 40.77 -15.34 22.49
N LEU A 642 40.15 -16.03 23.45
CA LEU A 642 39.00 -15.53 24.24
C LEU A 642 39.42 -14.63 25.40
N ARG A 643 40.73 -14.50 25.70
CA ARG A 643 41.22 -13.66 26.80
C ARG A 643 41.50 -12.21 26.40
N THR A 644 41.63 -11.92 25.11
CA THR A 644 42.17 -10.63 24.63
C THR A 644 41.17 -9.68 23.99
N LYS A 645 39.92 -10.10 23.72
CA LYS A 645 38.91 -9.21 23.09
C LYS A 645 37.89 -8.57 24.04
N ASP A 646 37.85 -8.98 25.30
CA ASP A 646 36.91 -8.43 26.30
C ASP A 646 37.60 -7.54 27.35
N ILE A 647 38.88 -7.20 27.17
CA ILE A 647 39.64 -6.33 28.10
C ILE A 647 39.83 -4.90 27.55
N GLU A 648 39.63 -4.66 26.25
CA GLU A 648 39.65 -3.30 25.69
C GLU A 648 38.47 -3.11 24.72
N GLY A 649 37.46 -2.35 25.15
CA GLY A 649 36.33 -1.90 24.32
C GLY A 649 34.97 -1.94 25.00
#